data_AF-A0A078AKY1-F1
#
_entry.id   AF-A0A078AKY1-F1
#
_cell.length_a   1.000
_cell.length_b   1.000
_cell.length_c   1.000
_cell.angle_alpha   90.00
_cell.angle_beta   90.00
_cell.angle_gamma   90.00
#
_symmetry.space_group_name_H-M   'P 1'
#
loop_
_entity.id
_entity.type
_entity.pdbx_description
1 polymer ?
#
loop_
_entity_poly.entity_id
_entity_poly.type
_entity_poly.pdbx_seq_one_letter_code
_entity_poly.pdbx_strand_id
1 'polypeptide(L)'
;MHNDHRTTTAFYQAMDLNTILVFHYGFYNESYLFEQIQGINHENFFIQSDIKVKVYFSKVINKLDDLLVLVRGFWHSRRHNSSFDGNMKILNSHYLIQMLQDFNNFRLQTDIAYEYSLKNANIKKIKYEYVENAINKGNLAYFLENKDYFIMMTSFGDLNCLLVEPFWRRMALELTSLVPDLEIMYTEMTGYQISMEWNFPTPQFILISPRSYPHEIEFYDDEINQIKIHYFLEQYSYSYKKHYKLLPTYNSISQYQDQLNDLNKDDEDYLQFEKDFQNRINANKEVQEEKLDSSLGYLQNHCIDGTKDQKYIYNYFKSYTHQFDYDTIVEQDAIARYDLLLGYEIAEFGMIGNWRVGQPFYMIMSRAHKQDVNIVLVGAPLIDDEFWKYHTILKKGYLPLGIMSYRSWPKNPTDYLGNFQPRFNFAESDLQYEVISAWYPGDEIDQEPKKEFDLTIVSIGDSLWHNQTKNWPLAVECLRKLCQDLKIKILLIGREPPDDLKDCIIKKEILPFDEFLFHLLRTKVLFVPSISDASPRVITQAMSMNVPCIVNYNIVGGWKYINNQTGVFFNDENDIVQSYQDLMMRQNEGKLNPRNWYRDYSTMASKKLQIFIEIMKDQQYQGENEKGFTHQSKYDAQIMDYDEAFEKGLVPGSPNYIKQSKVDEQINEDKNDFYLFGFNFGNLGIF
;
A
#
# COMPACT_ATOMS: atom_id res chain seq x y z
N MET A 1 -8.86 32.34 38.47
CA MET A 1 -7.77 32.59 37.50
C MET A 1 -7.72 31.46 36.46
N HIS A 2 -8.53 31.42 35.40
CA HIS A 2 -9.16 32.55 34.74
C HIS A 2 -10.23 32.13 33.74
N ASN A 3 -11.51 32.34 34.08
CA ASN A 3 -12.50 32.66 33.05
C ASN A 3 -12.26 34.08 32.52
N ASP A 4 -11.81 35.02 33.36
CA ASP A 4 -11.60 36.43 32.97
C ASP A 4 -10.37 36.74 32.08
N HIS A 5 -9.37 35.84 31.99
CA HIS A 5 -8.26 35.97 31.02
C HIS A 5 -8.47 35.13 29.77
N ARG A 6 -9.31 34.09 29.82
CA ARG A 6 -9.65 33.28 28.63
C ARG A 6 -10.59 34.04 27.70
N THR A 7 -11.36 34.97 28.23
CA THR A 7 -12.33 35.79 27.49
C THR A 7 -11.70 36.97 26.72
N THR A 8 -10.49 37.43 27.07
CA THR A 8 -9.81 38.53 26.36
C THR A 8 -8.78 38.06 25.33
N THR A 9 -8.48 36.76 25.32
CA THR A 9 -7.46 36.17 24.47
C THR A 9 -7.96 36.11 23.03
N ALA A 10 -7.19 36.66 22.09
CA ALA A 10 -7.39 36.50 20.66
C ALA A 10 -6.47 35.39 20.14
N PHE A 11 -6.93 34.64 19.15
CA PHE A 11 -6.15 33.62 18.48
C PHE A 11 -5.83 34.10 17.07
N TYR A 12 -4.65 33.79 16.58
CA TYR A 12 -4.30 34.09 15.20
C TYR A 12 -3.73 32.87 14.51
N GLN A 13 -3.97 32.80 13.21
CA GLN A 13 -3.57 31.69 12.38
C GLN A 13 -3.20 32.22 10.99
N ALA A 14 -2.02 31.86 10.51
CA ALA A 14 -1.65 32.00 9.13
C ALA A 14 -2.50 31.06 8.28
N MET A 15 -3.21 31.65 7.34
CA MET A 15 -3.99 30.93 6.37
C MET A 15 -3.16 30.71 5.10
N ASP A 16 -2.35 31.67 4.66
CA ASP A 16 -1.38 31.48 3.56
C ASP A 16 -0.10 32.30 3.80
N LEU A 17 0.78 32.44 2.78
CA LEU A 17 1.99 33.26 2.88
C LEU A 17 1.75 34.75 3.17
N ASN A 18 0.54 35.25 2.95
CA ASN A 18 0.24 36.67 3.07
C ASN A 18 -1.06 36.94 3.83
N THR A 19 -1.65 35.95 4.49
CA THR A 19 -2.98 36.05 5.10
C THR A 19 -2.94 35.51 6.51
N ILE A 20 -3.31 36.34 7.47
CA ILE A 20 -3.51 35.95 8.87
C ILE A 20 -4.97 36.18 9.23
N LEU A 21 -5.60 35.18 9.81
CA LEU A 21 -6.92 35.28 10.41
C LEU A 21 -6.78 35.44 11.92
N VAL A 22 -7.41 36.47 12.47
CA VAL A 22 -7.45 36.76 13.91
C VAL A 22 -8.87 36.52 14.43
N PHE A 23 -9.00 35.51 15.27
CA PHE A 23 -10.23 35.16 15.97
C PHE A 23 -10.30 35.87 17.31
N HIS A 24 -11.45 36.50 17.59
CA HIS A 24 -11.68 37.15 18.86
C HIS A 24 -13.07 36.82 19.43
N TYR A 25 -13.20 36.89 20.75
CA TYR A 25 -14.45 36.62 21.45
C TYR A 25 -15.05 37.94 21.93
N GLY A 26 -16.24 38.32 21.45
CA GLY A 26 -17.24 39.26 22.03
C GLY A 26 -16.86 40.63 22.63
N PHE A 27 -15.60 40.92 22.92
CA PHE A 27 -15.11 42.04 23.73
C PHE A 27 -14.62 43.24 22.92
N TYR A 28 -14.31 43.03 21.63
CA TYR A 28 -13.86 44.10 20.75
C TYR A 28 -15.04 44.66 19.96
N ASN A 29 -15.22 45.97 20.03
CA ASN A 29 -16.18 46.70 19.21
C ASN A 29 -15.77 46.61 17.73
N GLU A 30 -16.72 46.42 16.82
CA GLU A 30 -16.48 46.42 15.37
C GLU A 30 -15.73 47.66 14.90
N SER A 31 -16.02 48.85 15.47
CA SER A 31 -15.30 50.09 15.17
C SER A 31 -13.84 50.04 15.61
N TYR A 32 -13.55 49.41 16.76
CA TYR A 32 -12.17 49.23 17.24
C TYR A 32 -11.41 48.24 16.34
N LEU A 33 -12.03 47.13 15.96
CA LEU A 33 -11.45 46.17 15.03
C LEU A 33 -11.21 46.80 13.66
N PHE A 34 -12.16 47.60 13.18
CA PHE A 34 -12.02 48.35 11.94
C PHE A 34 -10.86 49.35 12.02
N GLU A 35 -10.72 50.09 13.12
CA GLU A 35 -9.56 50.97 13.35
C GLU A 35 -8.25 50.20 13.40
N GLN A 36 -8.21 49.00 13.99
CA GLN A 36 -7.01 48.14 13.97
C GLN A 36 -6.72 47.60 12.55
N ILE A 37 -7.74 47.17 11.79
CA ILE A 37 -7.62 46.75 10.38
C ILE A 37 -7.06 47.90 9.53
N GLN A 38 -7.66 49.09 9.66
CA GLN A 38 -7.25 50.28 8.93
C GLN A 38 -5.88 50.75 9.36
N GLY A 39 -5.57 50.75 10.65
CA GLY A 39 -4.27 51.08 11.21
C GLY A 39 -3.18 50.16 10.67
N ILE A 40 -3.40 48.85 10.65
CA ILE A 40 -2.47 47.88 10.05
C ILE A 40 -2.31 48.11 8.54
N ASN A 41 -3.40 48.34 7.81
CA ASN A 41 -3.35 48.62 6.38
C ASN A 41 -2.65 49.95 6.06
N HIS A 42 -2.75 50.95 6.94
CA HIS A 42 -2.10 52.25 6.80
C HIS A 42 -0.64 52.26 7.31
N GLU A 43 -0.30 51.49 8.35
CA GLU A 43 1.05 51.41 8.92
C GLU A 43 1.96 50.43 8.16
N ASN A 44 1.38 49.45 7.45
CA ASN A 44 2.09 48.64 6.44
C ASN A 44 2.66 49.48 5.27
N PHE A 45 2.42 50.79 5.25
CA PHE A 45 3.08 51.73 4.36
C PHE A 45 4.57 51.99 4.72
N PHE A 46 5.07 51.50 5.87
CA PHE A 46 6.44 51.74 6.32
C PHE A 46 7.35 50.51 6.45
N ILE A 47 6.90 49.30 6.07
CA ILE A 47 7.81 48.16 5.96
C ILE A 47 8.34 48.13 4.53
N GLN A 48 9.66 48.31 4.38
CA GLN A 48 10.42 48.36 3.12
C GLN A 48 10.35 47.09 2.24
N SER A 49 9.41 46.18 2.52
CA SER A 49 9.16 44.97 1.75
C SER A 49 7.90 45.17 0.90
N ASP A 50 7.98 44.89 -0.41
CA ASP A 50 6.85 44.93 -1.37
C ASP A 50 5.67 43.99 -1.03
N ILE A 51 5.63 43.42 0.17
CA ILE A 51 4.65 42.42 0.56
C ILE A 51 3.50 43.06 1.37
N LYS A 52 2.29 42.84 0.86
CA LYS A 52 1.03 43.19 1.53
C LYS A 52 0.52 41.98 2.32
N VAL A 53 0.53 42.07 3.65
CA VAL A 53 -0.13 41.08 4.54
C VAL A 53 -1.60 41.47 4.70
N LYS A 54 -2.51 40.56 4.40
CA LYS A 54 -3.95 40.66 4.64
C LYS A 54 -4.26 40.12 6.04
N VAL A 55 -4.94 40.93 6.85
CA VAL A 55 -5.41 40.51 8.17
C VAL A 55 -6.93 40.53 8.18
N TYR A 56 -7.53 39.38 8.45
CA TYR A 56 -8.96 39.24 8.61
C TYR A 56 -9.30 39.09 10.09
N PHE A 57 -10.39 39.71 10.52
CA PHE A 57 -10.89 39.58 11.89
C PHE A 57 -12.23 38.88 11.85
N SER A 58 -12.36 37.82 12.64
CA SER A 58 -13.61 37.08 12.75
C SER A 58 -14.04 36.97 14.21
N LYS A 59 -15.31 37.27 14.43
CA LYS A 59 -15.96 37.08 15.72
C LYS A 59 -16.43 35.63 15.83
N VAL A 60 -16.07 34.97 16.91
CA VAL A 60 -16.65 33.66 17.25
C VAL A 60 -18.09 33.87 17.69
N ILE A 61 -19.05 33.34 16.92
CA ILE A 61 -20.49 33.59 17.08
C ILE A 61 -21.10 32.73 18.21
N ASN A 62 -20.47 31.61 18.58
CA ASN A 62 -21.01 30.61 19.53
C ASN A 62 -20.20 30.46 20.83
N LYS A 63 -20.57 29.46 21.66
CA LYS A 63 -19.94 29.09 22.93
C LYS A 63 -18.43 28.88 22.74
N LEU A 64 -17.64 29.24 23.77
CA LEU A 64 -16.18 29.02 23.83
C LEU A 64 -15.76 27.60 23.41
N ASP A 65 -16.62 26.61 23.64
CA ASP A 65 -16.41 25.22 23.25
C ASP A 65 -16.27 25.04 21.73
N ASP A 66 -16.99 25.80 20.91
CA ASP A 66 -16.92 25.70 19.44
C ASP A 66 -15.58 26.23 18.90
N LEU A 67 -15.06 27.31 19.51
CA LEU A 67 -13.70 27.79 19.21
C LEU A 67 -12.65 26.76 19.65
N LEU A 68 -12.83 26.14 20.81
CA LEU A 68 -11.90 25.11 21.28
C LEU A 68 -11.93 23.86 20.40
N VAL A 69 -13.10 23.47 19.89
CA VAL A 69 -13.24 22.39 18.91
C VAL A 69 -12.54 22.75 17.60
N LEU A 70 -12.73 23.97 17.09
CA LEU A 70 -12.07 24.45 15.89
C LEU A 70 -10.54 24.49 16.06
N VAL A 71 -10.05 25.06 17.16
CA VAL A 71 -8.61 25.13 17.48
C VAL A 71 -8.01 23.73 17.67
N ARG A 72 -8.73 22.80 18.35
CA ARG A 72 -8.25 21.43 18.58
C ARG A 72 -8.25 20.61 17.29
N GLY A 73 -9.32 20.65 16.50
CA GLY A 73 -9.40 19.96 15.22
C GLY A 73 -8.28 20.42 14.29
N PHE A 74 -8.02 21.73 14.26
CA PHE A 74 -6.90 22.32 13.54
C PHE A 74 -5.53 21.90 14.09
N TRP A 75 -5.35 21.82 15.40
CA TRP A 75 -4.08 21.37 16.00
C TRP A 75 -3.79 19.89 15.74
N HIS A 76 -4.83 19.05 15.60
CA HIS A 76 -4.67 17.62 15.33
C HIS A 76 -4.38 17.31 13.86
N SER A 77 -4.76 18.18 12.92
CA SER A 77 -4.49 18.00 11.49
C SER A 77 -3.11 18.48 11.03
N ARG A 78 -2.20 18.79 11.97
CA ARG A 78 -0.93 19.49 11.69
C ARG A 78 0.16 18.64 11.04
N ARG A 79 0.91 19.29 10.14
CA ARG A 79 2.35 19.06 9.95
C ARG A 79 3.08 19.95 10.96
N HIS A 80 3.76 19.36 11.95
CA HIS A 80 4.14 20.04 13.19
C HIS A 80 5.16 21.21 13.08
N ASN A 81 5.71 21.51 11.89
CA ASN A 81 6.80 22.48 11.74
C ASN A 81 6.54 23.65 10.78
N SER A 82 5.33 23.77 10.21
CA SER A 82 5.09 24.69 9.08
C SER A 82 3.93 25.67 9.23
N SER A 83 3.39 25.89 10.43
CA SER A 83 2.31 26.86 10.67
C SER A 83 2.77 28.05 11.51
N PHE A 84 2.24 29.25 11.21
CA PHE A 84 2.36 30.42 12.07
C PHE A 84 1.04 30.72 12.73
N ASP A 85 0.95 30.41 14.01
CA ASP A 85 -0.26 30.57 14.78
C ASP A 85 0.08 30.79 16.25
N GLY A 86 -0.86 31.35 16.98
CA GLY A 86 -0.66 31.64 18.38
C GLY A 86 -1.84 32.33 19.00
N ASN A 87 -1.59 32.92 20.17
CA ASN A 87 -2.57 33.72 20.86
C ASN A 87 -1.95 35.00 21.41
N MET A 88 -2.80 36.01 21.56
CA MET A 88 -2.46 37.27 22.20
C MET A 88 -3.42 37.45 23.38
N LYS A 89 -2.89 37.84 24.54
CA LYS A 89 -3.71 38.05 25.75
C LYS A 89 -4.79 39.12 25.57
N ILE A 90 -4.49 40.14 24.76
CA ILE A 90 -5.33 41.27 24.40
C ILE A 90 -4.99 41.65 22.96
N LEU A 91 -6.00 41.93 22.14
CA LEU A 91 -5.86 42.46 20.80
C LEU A 91 -5.63 43.96 20.87
N ASN A 92 -4.37 44.39 20.73
CA ASN A 92 -3.98 45.79 20.67
C ASN A 92 -2.87 45.99 19.64
N SER A 93 -2.61 47.25 19.27
CA SER A 93 -1.64 47.59 18.22
C SER A 93 -0.24 47.04 18.49
N HIS A 94 0.23 47.03 19.74
CA HIS A 94 1.55 46.50 20.09
C HIS A 94 1.68 45.00 19.79
N TYR A 95 0.74 44.18 20.28
CA TYR A 95 0.76 42.74 20.01
C TYR A 95 0.50 42.41 18.54
N LEU A 96 -0.35 43.20 17.86
CA LEU A 96 -0.62 43.05 16.43
C LEU A 96 0.62 43.34 15.57
N ILE A 97 1.35 44.41 15.86
CA ILE A 97 2.61 44.74 15.17
C ILE A 97 3.63 43.62 15.38
N GLN A 98 3.77 43.13 16.62
CA GLN A 98 4.68 42.03 16.93
C GLN A 98 4.30 40.75 16.17
N MET A 99 3.01 40.36 16.21
CA MET A 99 2.49 39.22 15.45
C MET A 99 2.78 39.35 13.95
N LEU A 100 2.61 40.54 13.37
CA LEU A 100 2.89 40.77 11.94
C LEU A 100 4.38 40.69 11.61
N GLN A 101 5.24 41.20 12.50
CA GLN A 101 6.70 41.07 12.36
C GLN A 101 7.13 39.61 12.44
N ASP A 102 6.61 38.86 13.42
CA ASP A 102 6.90 37.45 13.61
C ASP A 102 6.38 36.63 12.41
N PHE A 103 5.19 36.95 11.88
CA PHE A 103 4.67 36.34 10.67
C PHE A 103 5.53 36.63 9.45
N ASN A 104 6.00 37.87 9.30
CA ASN A 104 6.88 38.25 8.21
C ASN A 104 8.24 37.54 8.30
N ASN A 105 8.76 37.33 9.51
CA ASN A 105 9.98 36.55 9.71
C ASN A 105 9.76 35.07 9.40
N PHE A 106 8.66 34.49 9.90
CA PHE A 106 8.26 33.10 9.66
C PHE A 106 8.14 32.80 8.16
N ARG A 107 7.38 33.60 7.41
CA ARG A 107 7.16 33.36 5.98
C ARG A 107 8.41 33.55 5.11
N LEU A 108 9.42 34.28 5.61
CA LEU A 108 10.71 34.46 4.94
C LEU A 108 11.65 33.28 5.16
N GLN A 109 11.32 32.36 6.08
CA GLN A 109 12.06 31.11 6.23
C GLN A 109 11.95 30.30 4.93
N THR A 110 13.07 29.75 4.46
CA THR A 110 13.19 29.14 3.12
C THR A 110 12.30 27.91 2.93
N ASP A 111 12.13 27.13 3.99
CA ASP A 111 11.26 25.96 4.07
C ASP A 111 9.78 26.35 4.03
N ILE A 112 9.37 27.36 4.81
CA ILE A 112 8.00 27.89 4.78
C ILE A 112 7.68 28.50 3.41
N ALA A 113 8.59 29.32 2.90
CA ALA A 113 8.47 29.91 1.58
C ALA A 113 8.41 28.84 0.49
N TYR A 114 9.10 27.70 0.65
CA TYR A 114 9.04 26.56 -0.25
C TYR A 114 7.72 25.81 -0.14
N GLU A 115 7.27 25.48 1.08
CA GLU A 115 6.08 24.69 1.36
C GLU A 115 4.80 25.35 0.86
N TYR A 116 4.61 26.64 1.20
CA TYR A 116 3.45 27.39 0.72
C TYR A 116 3.59 27.90 -0.71
N SER A 117 4.77 27.74 -1.30
CA SER A 117 4.92 27.94 -2.72
C SER A 117 4.64 26.64 -3.46
N LEU A 118 3.58 26.63 -4.27
CA LEU A 118 3.45 25.65 -5.36
C LEU A 118 4.47 25.97 -6.47
N LYS A 119 5.73 26.32 -6.12
CA LYS A 119 6.83 26.63 -7.03
C LYS A 119 7.32 25.34 -7.68
N ASN A 120 6.51 24.86 -8.59
CA ASN A 120 7.01 24.13 -9.73
C ASN A 120 7.15 25.14 -10.87
N ALA A 121 8.27 25.12 -11.60
CA ALA A 121 8.46 26.02 -12.75
C ALA A 121 7.33 25.87 -13.80
N ASN A 122 6.64 24.73 -13.79
CA ASN A 122 5.56 24.39 -14.70
C ASN A 122 4.16 24.74 -14.17
N ILE A 123 4.01 25.17 -12.91
CA ILE A 123 2.71 25.54 -12.32
C ILE A 123 2.73 27.05 -12.01
N LYS A 124 1.88 27.82 -12.69
CA LYS A 124 1.82 29.28 -12.47
C LYS A 124 0.73 29.67 -11.49
N LYS A 125 1.03 30.59 -10.57
CA LYS A 125 -0.01 31.22 -9.75
C LYS A 125 -0.77 32.24 -10.59
N ILE A 126 -2.10 32.16 -10.59
CA ILE A 126 -2.99 33.17 -11.15
C ILE A 126 -3.79 33.85 -10.03
N LYS A 127 -4.14 35.12 -10.21
CA LYS A 127 -5.04 35.82 -9.30
C LYS A 127 -6.48 35.43 -9.61
N TYR A 128 -7.27 35.16 -8.57
CA TYR A 128 -8.68 34.78 -8.74
C TYR A 128 -9.47 35.84 -9.52
N GLU A 129 -9.20 37.14 -9.36
CA GLU A 129 -9.93 38.17 -10.11
C GLU A 129 -9.77 38.01 -11.63
N TYR A 130 -8.67 37.40 -12.10
CA TYR A 130 -8.49 37.10 -13.53
C TYR A 130 -9.31 35.90 -13.97
N VAL A 131 -9.41 34.88 -13.12
CA VAL A 131 -10.27 33.71 -13.33
C VAL A 131 -11.74 34.14 -13.36
N GLU A 132 -12.15 34.92 -12.35
CA GLU A 132 -13.51 35.46 -12.24
C GLU A 132 -13.88 36.37 -13.41
N ASN A 133 -12.99 37.26 -13.86
CA ASN A 133 -13.28 38.11 -15.02
C ASN A 133 -13.41 37.30 -16.32
N ALA A 134 -12.65 36.21 -16.49
CA ALA A 134 -12.82 35.32 -17.63
C ALA A 134 -14.16 34.58 -17.58
N ILE A 135 -14.52 34.07 -16.40
CA ILE A 135 -15.78 33.35 -16.16
C ILE A 135 -17.00 34.27 -16.35
N ASN A 136 -17.05 35.37 -15.61
CA ASN A 136 -18.25 36.19 -15.49
C ASN A 136 -18.38 37.22 -16.62
N LYS A 137 -17.27 37.68 -17.20
CA LYS A 137 -17.26 38.77 -18.19
C LYS A 137 -16.74 38.35 -19.55
N GLY A 138 -16.35 37.08 -19.72
CA GLY A 138 -15.69 36.60 -20.94
C GLY A 138 -14.38 37.33 -21.24
N ASN A 139 -13.77 37.99 -20.26
CA ASN A 139 -12.57 38.78 -20.48
C ASN A 139 -11.33 37.88 -20.44
N LEU A 140 -10.87 37.47 -21.61
CA LEU A 140 -9.73 36.58 -21.78
C LEU A 140 -8.38 37.32 -21.93
N ALA A 141 -8.28 38.61 -21.59
CA ALA A 141 -7.05 39.39 -21.82
C ALA A 141 -5.79 38.82 -21.12
N TYR A 142 -5.97 37.95 -20.11
CA TYR A 142 -4.89 37.28 -19.39
C TYR A 142 -4.53 35.89 -19.95
N PHE A 143 -5.27 35.40 -20.95
CA PHE A 143 -5.16 34.06 -21.51
C PHE A 143 -4.81 34.16 -23.01
N LEU A 144 -3.77 33.44 -23.42
CA LEU A 144 -3.30 33.41 -24.81
C LEU A 144 -4.28 32.60 -25.67
N GLU A 145 -4.69 33.16 -26.80
CA GLU A 145 -5.67 32.55 -27.72
C GLU A 145 -5.29 31.14 -28.20
N ASN A 146 -4.01 30.78 -28.12
CA ASN A 146 -3.48 29.52 -28.62
C ASN A 146 -3.27 28.43 -27.57
N LYS A 147 -3.64 28.69 -26.32
CA LYS A 147 -3.39 27.78 -25.19
C LYS A 147 -4.65 27.51 -24.38
N ASP A 148 -4.71 26.33 -23.79
CA ASP A 148 -5.71 25.99 -22.79
C ASP A 148 -5.12 26.16 -21.40
N TYR A 149 -5.96 26.48 -20.42
CA TYR A 149 -5.53 26.78 -19.07
C TYR A 149 -6.32 25.93 -18.09
N PHE A 150 -5.67 24.95 -17.47
CA PHE A 150 -6.28 24.17 -16.40
C PHE A 150 -5.84 24.76 -15.05
N ILE A 151 -6.80 25.34 -14.35
CA ILE A 151 -6.58 26.17 -13.16
C ILE A 151 -7.14 25.44 -11.95
N MET A 152 -6.29 25.09 -10.99
CA MET A 152 -6.74 24.53 -9.73
C MET A 152 -7.02 25.62 -8.70
N MET A 153 -8.20 25.58 -8.10
CA MET A 153 -8.64 26.46 -7.04
C MET A 153 -8.39 25.74 -5.71
N THR A 154 -7.44 26.23 -4.93
CA THR A 154 -7.00 25.60 -3.68
C THR A 154 -7.15 26.57 -2.51
N SER A 155 -7.45 26.03 -1.34
CA SER A 155 -7.51 26.77 -0.08
C SER A 155 -6.57 26.11 0.92
N PHE A 156 -5.68 26.89 1.51
CA PHE A 156 -4.76 26.39 2.53
C PHE A 156 -5.46 26.04 3.85
N GLY A 157 -6.64 26.60 4.09
CA GLY A 157 -7.48 26.28 5.25
C GLY A 157 -8.30 25.00 5.10
N ASP A 158 -8.33 24.41 3.90
CA ASP A 158 -9.15 23.24 3.59
C ASP A 158 -8.31 21.95 3.61
N LEU A 159 -8.70 21.00 4.47
CA LEU A 159 -7.99 19.73 4.60
C LEU A 159 -7.98 18.95 3.29
N ASN A 160 -9.05 19.01 2.50
CA ASN A 160 -9.14 18.30 1.24
C ASN A 160 -8.08 18.80 0.24
N CYS A 161 -7.79 20.11 0.26
CA CYS A 161 -6.73 20.69 -0.57
C CYS A 161 -5.35 20.12 -0.23
N LEU A 162 -5.07 19.96 1.07
CA LEU A 162 -3.80 19.38 1.53
C LEU A 162 -3.67 17.91 1.15
N LEU A 163 -4.77 17.15 1.21
CA LEU A 163 -4.79 15.73 0.85
C LEU A 163 -4.54 15.51 -0.64
N VAL A 164 -5.12 16.35 -1.51
CA VAL A 164 -4.97 16.21 -2.98
C VAL A 164 -3.72 16.90 -3.54
N GLU A 165 -3.05 17.75 -2.76
CA GLU A 165 -1.90 18.53 -3.24
C GLU A 165 -0.80 17.65 -3.90
N PRO A 166 -0.40 16.49 -3.33
CA PRO A 166 0.60 15.62 -3.95
C PRO A 166 0.13 15.03 -5.27
N PHE A 167 -1.15 14.67 -5.36
CA PHE A 167 -1.79 14.17 -6.58
C PHE A 167 -1.77 15.25 -7.67
N TRP A 168 -2.20 16.46 -7.33
CA TRP A 168 -2.22 17.59 -8.26
C TRP A 168 -0.83 17.96 -8.78
N ARG A 169 0.17 18.09 -7.90
CA ARG A 169 1.54 18.44 -8.30
C ARG A 169 2.11 17.45 -9.32
N ARG A 170 1.79 16.15 -9.15
CA ARG A 170 2.23 15.09 -10.07
C ARG A 170 1.55 15.20 -11.42
N MET A 171 0.23 15.32 -11.42
CA MET A 171 -0.56 15.43 -12.64
C MET A 171 -0.24 16.71 -13.42
N ALA A 172 -0.02 17.83 -12.73
CA ALA A 172 0.41 19.07 -13.37
C ALA A 172 1.74 18.92 -14.13
N LEU A 173 2.70 18.20 -13.54
CA LEU A 173 3.97 17.87 -14.19
C LEU A 173 3.78 17.00 -15.43
N GLU A 174 2.91 15.99 -15.32
CA GLU A 174 2.57 15.09 -16.41
C GLU A 174 1.94 15.86 -17.58
N LEU A 175 0.85 16.57 -17.31
CA LEU A 175 0.08 17.31 -18.31
C LEU A 175 0.90 18.39 -19.02
N THR A 176 1.70 19.18 -18.27
CA THR A 176 2.58 20.20 -18.87
C THR A 176 3.69 19.60 -19.73
N SER A 177 4.17 18.40 -19.40
CA SER A 177 5.21 17.73 -20.20
C SER A 177 4.66 17.08 -21.48
N LEU A 178 3.40 16.63 -21.45
CA LEU A 178 2.76 15.91 -22.54
C LEU A 178 2.04 16.85 -23.52
N VAL A 179 1.37 17.89 -23.04
CA VAL A 179 0.50 18.75 -23.86
C VAL A 179 1.07 20.17 -23.90
N PRO A 180 1.90 20.54 -24.91
CA PRO A 180 2.67 21.80 -24.89
C PRO A 180 1.82 23.08 -24.89
N ASP A 181 0.60 22.99 -25.42
CA ASP A 181 -0.36 24.09 -25.49
C ASP A 181 -1.30 24.14 -24.25
N LEU A 182 -1.14 23.22 -23.28
CA LEU A 182 -1.91 23.20 -22.02
C LEU A 182 -1.07 23.78 -20.88
N GLU A 183 -1.54 24.88 -20.30
CA GLU A 183 -0.88 25.58 -19.21
C GLU A 183 -1.57 25.26 -17.88
N ILE A 184 -0.79 24.79 -16.91
CA ILE A 184 -1.31 24.45 -15.59
C ILE A 184 -1.11 25.61 -14.62
N MET A 185 -2.19 26.00 -13.97
CA MET A 185 -2.21 27.12 -13.03
C MET A 185 -2.87 26.75 -11.71
N TYR A 186 -2.69 27.59 -10.70
CA TYR A 186 -3.50 27.54 -9.48
C TYR A 186 -3.87 28.93 -8.99
N THR A 187 -5.01 29.03 -8.32
CA THR A 187 -5.43 30.20 -7.56
C THR A 187 -5.68 29.83 -6.11
N GLU A 188 -5.36 30.76 -5.22
CA GLU A 188 -5.57 30.65 -3.77
C GLU A 188 -6.97 31.20 -3.44
N MET A 189 -7.78 30.41 -2.73
CA MET A 189 -9.20 30.66 -2.48
C MET A 189 -9.53 30.94 -1.01
N THR A 190 -8.59 30.78 -0.09
CA THR A 190 -8.86 30.94 1.35
C THR A 190 -9.41 32.32 1.67
N GLY A 191 -8.87 33.38 1.07
CA GLY A 191 -9.40 34.74 1.26
C GLY A 191 -10.88 34.89 0.87
N TYR A 192 -11.29 34.26 -0.25
CA TYR A 192 -12.66 34.32 -0.78
C TYR A 192 -13.64 33.44 -0.01
N GLN A 193 -13.17 32.30 0.50
CA GLN A 193 -13.98 31.46 1.39
C GLN A 193 -14.23 32.16 2.73
N ILE A 194 -13.21 32.81 3.31
CA ILE A 194 -13.35 33.55 4.57
C ILE A 194 -14.29 34.75 4.42
N SER A 195 -14.21 35.47 3.29
CA SER A 195 -15.11 36.59 3.00
C SER A 195 -16.54 36.15 2.64
N MET A 196 -16.79 34.85 2.49
CA MET A 196 -18.04 34.27 1.97
C MET A 196 -18.37 34.76 0.54
N GLU A 197 -17.36 35.22 -0.21
CA GLU A 197 -17.47 35.52 -1.64
C GLU A 197 -17.41 34.25 -2.49
N TRP A 198 -16.88 33.15 -1.93
CA TRP A 198 -16.87 31.83 -2.52
C TRP A 198 -17.57 30.80 -1.62
N ASN A 199 -18.70 30.26 -2.08
CA ASN A 199 -19.53 29.35 -1.30
C ASN A 199 -19.32 27.87 -1.64
N PHE A 200 -18.34 27.54 -2.49
CA PHE A 200 -18.08 26.17 -2.90
C PHE A 200 -16.91 25.54 -2.11
N PRO A 201 -16.94 24.22 -1.89
CA PRO A 201 -15.82 23.52 -1.27
C PRO A 201 -14.56 23.63 -2.12
N THR A 202 -13.40 23.42 -1.51
CA THR A 202 -12.12 23.32 -2.23
C THR A 202 -11.49 21.95 -1.94
N PRO A 203 -10.64 21.40 -2.82
CA PRO A 203 -10.16 21.94 -4.09
C PRO A 203 -11.24 21.94 -5.18
N GLN A 204 -11.13 22.83 -6.17
CA GLN A 204 -11.87 22.75 -7.44
C GLN A 204 -10.92 22.97 -8.61
N PHE A 205 -11.36 22.71 -9.83
CA PHE A 205 -10.58 23.03 -11.03
C PHE A 205 -11.45 23.61 -12.13
N ILE A 206 -10.85 24.43 -12.97
CA ILE A 206 -11.51 25.11 -14.09
C ILE A 206 -10.63 24.97 -15.32
N LEU A 207 -11.25 24.70 -16.46
CA LEU A 207 -10.57 24.77 -17.76
C LEU A 207 -11.01 26.02 -18.51
N ILE A 208 -10.07 26.89 -18.82
CA ILE A 208 -10.29 28.03 -19.71
C ILE A 208 -9.62 27.69 -21.04
N SER A 209 -10.45 27.41 -22.06
CA SER A 209 -10.01 27.28 -23.45
C SER A 209 -10.51 28.49 -24.24
N PRO A 210 -9.64 29.44 -24.62
CA PRO A 210 -10.01 30.55 -25.50
C PRO A 210 -10.50 30.11 -26.89
N ARG A 211 -10.20 28.87 -27.30
CA ARG A 211 -10.60 28.29 -28.60
C ARG A 211 -11.94 27.58 -28.57
N SER A 212 -12.37 27.12 -27.40
CA SER A 212 -13.62 26.39 -27.21
C SER A 212 -14.64 27.35 -26.61
N TYR A 213 -15.70 27.67 -27.35
CA TYR A 213 -16.86 28.38 -26.81
C TYR A 213 -18.03 27.39 -26.70
N PRO A 214 -18.78 27.36 -25.59
CA PRO A 214 -18.63 28.18 -24.38
C PRO A 214 -17.44 27.76 -23.50
N HIS A 215 -16.97 28.68 -22.65
CA HIS A 215 -16.07 28.32 -21.55
C HIS A 215 -16.86 27.43 -20.58
N GLU A 216 -16.57 26.14 -20.56
CA GLU A 216 -17.24 25.23 -19.64
C GLU A 216 -16.55 25.23 -18.28
N ILE A 217 -17.34 25.56 -17.26
CA ILE A 217 -16.94 25.52 -15.87
C ILE A 217 -17.69 24.35 -15.28
N GLU A 218 -17.04 23.21 -15.15
CA GLU A 218 -17.58 22.11 -14.36
C GLU A 218 -17.10 22.27 -12.92
N PHE A 219 -18.05 22.43 -12.02
CA PHE A 219 -17.80 22.32 -10.59
C PHE A 219 -17.83 20.83 -10.23
N TYR A 220 -16.71 20.34 -9.71
CA TYR A 220 -16.59 18.96 -9.26
C TYR A 220 -16.66 18.93 -7.74
N ASP A 221 -17.73 18.33 -7.20
CA ASP A 221 -17.91 18.07 -5.75
C ASP A 221 -17.46 16.65 -5.35
N ASP A 222 -16.97 15.88 -6.33
CA ASP A 222 -16.60 14.47 -6.21
C ASP A 222 -15.08 14.27 -6.02
N GLU A 223 -14.66 13.06 -5.62
CA GLU A 223 -13.25 12.71 -5.49
C GLU A 223 -12.47 12.95 -6.80
N ILE A 224 -11.47 13.84 -6.72
CA ILE A 224 -10.60 14.17 -7.84
C ILE A 224 -9.65 13.00 -8.09
N ASN A 225 -9.76 12.38 -9.26
CA ASN A 225 -8.82 11.34 -9.70
C ASN A 225 -8.37 11.56 -11.15
N GLN A 226 -7.28 10.87 -11.53
CA GLN A 226 -6.62 11.03 -12.82
C GLN A 226 -7.56 10.72 -14.00
N ILE A 227 -8.36 9.65 -13.90
CA ILE A 227 -9.27 9.22 -14.97
C ILE A 227 -10.28 10.33 -15.27
N LYS A 228 -10.90 10.90 -14.23
CA LYS A 228 -11.87 11.99 -14.38
C LYS A 228 -11.24 13.22 -15.03
N ILE A 229 -10.00 13.56 -14.70
CA ILE A 229 -9.32 14.72 -15.29
C ILE A 229 -8.93 14.48 -16.75
N HIS A 230 -8.43 13.28 -17.11
CA HIS A 230 -8.16 12.97 -18.52
C HIS A 230 -9.45 12.98 -19.33
N TYR A 231 -10.53 12.40 -18.81
CA TYR A 231 -11.83 12.44 -19.46
C TYR A 231 -12.31 13.87 -19.64
N PHE A 232 -12.24 14.70 -18.60
CA PHE A 232 -12.59 16.12 -18.66
C PHE A 232 -11.76 16.88 -19.70
N LEU A 233 -10.44 16.70 -19.73
CA LEU A 233 -9.57 17.32 -20.74
C LEU A 233 -9.86 16.80 -22.15
N GLU A 234 -10.14 15.50 -22.30
CA GLU A 234 -10.57 14.92 -23.56
C GLU A 234 -11.87 15.53 -24.06
N GLN A 235 -12.82 15.84 -23.18
CA GLN A 235 -14.09 16.46 -23.56
C GLN A 235 -13.96 17.95 -23.87
N TYR A 236 -13.14 18.70 -23.12
CA TYR A 236 -13.22 20.17 -23.13
C TYR A 236 -11.93 20.87 -23.59
N SER A 237 -10.76 20.24 -23.46
CA SER A 237 -9.49 20.85 -23.84
C SER A 237 -9.18 20.66 -25.32
N TYR A 238 -9.18 21.76 -26.07
CA TYR A 238 -8.71 21.80 -27.45
C TYR A 238 -7.25 21.37 -27.56
N SER A 239 -6.40 21.88 -26.67
CA SER A 239 -4.96 21.59 -26.66
C SER A 239 -4.69 20.10 -26.41
N TYR A 240 -5.43 19.50 -25.48
CA TYR A 240 -5.41 18.06 -25.22
C TYR A 240 -5.90 17.25 -26.42
N LYS A 241 -7.10 17.57 -26.96
CA LYS A 241 -7.66 16.91 -28.15
C LYS A 241 -6.72 16.99 -29.35
N LYS A 242 -6.12 18.16 -29.59
CA LYS A 242 -5.16 18.37 -30.68
C LYS A 242 -3.92 17.50 -30.51
N HIS A 243 -3.36 17.44 -29.31
CA HIS A 243 -2.18 16.64 -29.02
C HIS A 243 -2.43 15.14 -29.28
N TYR A 244 -3.55 14.62 -28.77
CA TYR A 244 -3.92 13.22 -28.91
C TYR A 244 -4.65 12.87 -30.21
N LYS A 245 -4.78 13.83 -31.15
CA LYS A 245 -5.50 13.66 -32.44
C LYS A 245 -6.96 13.22 -32.27
N LEU A 246 -7.59 13.65 -31.19
CA LEU A 246 -9.00 13.40 -30.85
C LEU A 246 -9.94 14.45 -31.46
N LEU A 247 -9.40 15.45 -32.17
CA LEU A 247 -10.23 16.39 -32.91
C LEU A 247 -10.98 15.61 -34.00
N PRO A 248 -12.32 15.64 -34.03
CA PRO A 248 -13.06 15.00 -35.10
C PRO A 248 -12.57 15.57 -36.44
N THR A 249 -12.17 14.68 -37.35
CA THR A 249 -11.94 15.07 -38.74
C THR A 249 -13.23 15.72 -39.24
N TYR A 250 -13.13 16.93 -39.80
CA TYR A 250 -14.24 17.85 -40.12
C TYR A 250 -15.44 17.27 -40.91
N ASN A 251 -15.36 16.02 -41.35
CA ASN A 251 -16.40 15.29 -42.08
C ASN A 251 -17.37 14.45 -41.19
N SER A 252 -17.20 14.34 -39.87
CA SER A 252 -18.04 13.46 -39.03
C SER A 252 -19.09 14.15 -38.14
N ILE A 253 -19.18 15.49 -38.15
CA ILE A 253 -20.11 16.22 -37.26
C ILE A 253 -21.59 15.93 -37.61
N SER A 254 -21.90 15.59 -38.87
CA SER A 254 -23.29 15.26 -39.26
C SER A 254 -23.73 13.84 -38.87
N GLN A 255 -22.81 12.94 -38.48
CA GLN A 255 -23.14 11.56 -38.13
C GLN A 255 -23.39 11.37 -36.62
N TYR A 256 -22.98 12.34 -35.80
CA TYR A 256 -23.11 12.27 -34.34
C TYR A 256 -24.50 12.65 -33.81
N GLN A 257 -25.29 13.39 -34.59
CA GLN A 257 -26.65 13.81 -34.19
C GLN A 257 -27.71 12.72 -34.36
N ASP A 258 -27.44 11.70 -35.18
CA ASP A 258 -28.39 10.60 -35.42
C ASP A 258 -28.30 9.50 -34.33
N GLN A 259 -27.14 9.33 -33.69
CA GLN A 259 -26.92 8.30 -32.66
C GLN A 259 -27.45 8.68 -31.27
N LEU A 260 -27.60 9.98 -30.98
CA LEU A 260 -28.14 10.46 -29.69
C LEU A 260 -29.65 10.23 -29.52
N ASN A 261 -30.37 9.93 -30.60
CA ASN A 261 -31.82 9.73 -30.55
C ASN A 261 -32.24 8.29 -30.21
N ASP A 262 -31.32 7.31 -30.27
CA ASP A 262 -31.63 5.88 -30.05
C ASP A 262 -31.40 5.39 -28.60
N LEU A 263 -30.82 6.20 -27.71
CA LEU A 263 -30.43 5.79 -26.35
C LEU A 263 -31.48 6.03 -25.23
N ASN A 264 -32.62 6.66 -25.53
CA ASN A 264 -33.63 7.03 -24.50
C ASN A 264 -34.67 5.93 -24.19
N LYS A 265 -34.29 4.64 -24.10
CA LYS A 265 -35.27 3.56 -23.88
C LYS A 265 -35.04 2.58 -22.71
N ASP A 266 -33.94 2.65 -21.97
CA ASP A 266 -33.58 1.62 -20.98
C ASP A 266 -33.52 2.09 -19.50
N ASP A 267 -34.15 3.21 -19.13
CA ASP A 267 -34.02 3.85 -17.80
C ASP A 267 -34.82 3.21 -16.62
N GLU A 268 -35.73 2.26 -16.85
CA GLU A 268 -36.58 1.74 -15.75
C GLU A 268 -35.95 0.60 -14.92
N ASP A 269 -34.99 -0.15 -15.46
CA ASP A 269 -34.33 -1.27 -14.74
C ASP A 269 -33.24 -0.79 -13.75
N TYR A 270 -32.66 0.38 -14.00
CA TYR A 270 -31.58 0.96 -13.17
C TYR A 270 -32.09 1.46 -11.80
N LEU A 271 -33.31 2.01 -11.76
CA LEU A 271 -33.91 2.60 -10.55
C LEU A 271 -34.29 1.57 -9.47
N GLN A 272 -34.47 0.29 -9.82
CA GLN A 272 -34.78 -0.77 -8.86
C GLN A 272 -33.52 -1.32 -8.17
N PHE A 273 -32.39 -1.34 -8.88
CA PHE A 273 -31.08 -1.76 -8.37
C PHE A 273 -30.52 -0.78 -7.32
N GLU A 274 -30.69 0.52 -7.55
CA GLU A 274 -30.16 1.58 -6.68
C GLU A 274 -30.86 1.63 -5.31
N LYS A 275 -32.15 1.25 -5.25
CA LYS A 275 -32.93 1.13 -4.00
C LYS A 275 -32.47 -0.02 -3.09
N ASP A 276 -32.09 -1.14 -3.67
CA ASP A 276 -31.64 -2.32 -2.91
C ASP A 276 -30.20 -2.18 -2.42
N PHE A 277 -29.39 -1.38 -3.11
CA PHE A 277 -28.02 -1.04 -2.76
C PHE A 277 -27.95 -0.08 -1.55
N GLN A 278 -28.79 0.96 -1.53
CA GLN A 278 -28.84 1.93 -0.42
C GLN A 278 -29.33 1.31 0.91
N ASN A 279 -30.18 0.29 0.87
CA ASN A 279 -30.64 -0.44 2.07
C ASN A 279 -29.53 -1.25 2.75
N ARG A 280 -28.49 -1.65 2.01
CA ARG A 280 -27.36 -2.46 2.53
C ARG A 280 -26.24 -1.59 3.09
N ILE A 281 -26.07 -0.36 2.59
CA ILE A 281 -25.04 0.60 3.03
C ILE A 281 -25.33 1.14 4.45
N ASN A 282 -26.59 1.24 4.85
CA ASN A 282 -26.97 1.76 6.16
C ASN A 282 -26.68 0.82 7.35
N ALA A 283 -26.17 -0.40 7.11
CA ALA A 283 -26.08 -1.42 8.14
C ALA A 283 -24.73 -1.55 8.86
N ASN A 284 -23.59 -1.10 8.31
CA ASN A 284 -22.29 -1.42 8.92
C ASN A 284 -21.19 -0.37 8.65
N LYS A 285 -21.25 0.76 9.36
CA LYS A 285 -20.12 1.70 9.48
C LYS A 285 -19.87 2.01 10.96
N GLU A 286 -18.92 1.32 11.58
CA GLU A 286 -18.22 1.79 12.79
C GLU A 286 -16.84 1.10 12.93
N VAL A 287 -15.85 1.89 13.39
CA VAL A 287 -14.48 1.56 13.89
C VAL A 287 -13.38 1.43 12.81
N GLN A 288 -12.54 2.44 12.52
CA GLN A 288 -11.50 3.21 13.25
C GLN A 288 -10.08 2.60 13.27
N GLU A 289 -9.14 3.53 13.09
CA GLU A 289 -7.72 3.47 12.74
C GLU A 289 -6.76 3.25 13.94
N GLU A 290 -5.54 2.75 13.68
CA GLU A 290 -4.24 3.45 13.91
C GLU A 290 -3.04 2.53 14.32
N LYS A 291 -1.92 2.73 13.58
CA LYS A 291 -0.49 2.85 14.02
C LYS A 291 0.22 1.65 14.67
N LEU A 292 1.55 1.46 14.65
CA LEU A 292 2.70 2.29 14.29
C LEU A 292 3.91 1.38 13.94
N ASP A 293 4.81 1.98 13.16
CA ASP A 293 6.23 1.73 12.93
C ASP A 293 7.08 1.16 14.09
N SER A 294 7.94 0.16 13.77
CA SER A 294 9.41 0.20 13.97
C SER A 294 10.05 -1.21 14.11
N SER A 295 10.77 -1.66 13.07
CA SER A 295 11.96 -2.53 13.25
C SER A 295 12.85 -2.56 11.99
N LEU A 296 13.79 -1.60 11.97
CA LEU A 296 14.63 -1.17 10.84
C LEU A 296 15.96 -1.94 10.71
N GLY A 297 16.06 -3.20 11.12
CA GLY A 297 17.35 -3.93 11.13
C GLY A 297 17.52 -5.01 10.06
N TYR A 298 16.42 -5.57 9.56
CA TYR A 298 16.42 -6.84 8.83
C TYR A 298 16.22 -6.69 7.31
N LEU A 299 15.77 -5.51 6.84
CA LEU A 299 15.38 -5.25 5.45
C LEU A 299 16.53 -4.95 4.48
N GLN A 300 17.78 -4.82 4.94
CA GLN A 300 18.89 -4.39 4.07
C GLN A 300 19.39 -5.45 3.07
N ASN A 301 18.95 -6.70 3.18
CA ASN A 301 19.38 -7.80 2.28
C ASN A 301 18.26 -8.32 1.36
N HIS A 302 17.13 -7.61 1.28
CA HIS A 302 16.02 -7.99 0.39
C HIS A 302 15.82 -6.94 -0.69
N CYS A 303 15.80 -7.43 -1.94
CA CYS A 303 15.68 -6.68 -3.18
C CYS A 303 16.89 -5.78 -3.45
N ILE A 304 17.39 -5.83 -4.70
CA ILE A 304 18.23 -4.75 -5.23
C ILE A 304 17.46 -3.46 -4.95
N ASP A 305 18.12 -2.50 -4.31
CA ASP A 305 17.59 -1.16 -4.12
C ASP A 305 17.47 -0.50 -5.50
N GLY A 306 16.36 -0.78 -6.19
CA GLY A 306 16.01 -0.21 -7.47
C GLY A 306 15.96 1.31 -7.41
N THR A 307 15.88 1.91 -6.22
CA THR A 307 15.92 3.37 -6.05
C THR A 307 17.27 3.99 -6.44
N LYS A 308 18.32 3.18 -6.60
CA LYS A 308 19.65 3.63 -7.05
C LYS A 308 19.85 3.60 -8.57
N ASP A 309 18.99 2.91 -9.31
CA ASP A 309 19.00 2.91 -10.79
C ASP A 309 17.86 3.79 -11.30
N GLN A 310 18.16 5.08 -11.48
CA GLN A 310 17.20 6.08 -11.99
C GLN A 310 16.58 5.67 -13.34
N LYS A 311 17.27 4.88 -14.17
CA LYS A 311 16.78 4.45 -15.48
C LYS A 311 15.83 3.26 -15.35
N TYR A 312 16.10 2.34 -14.43
CA TYR A 312 15.15 1.28 -14.05
C TYR A 312 13.88 1.89 -13.47
N ILE A 313 13.98 2.78 -12.47
CA ILE A 313 12.86 3.49 -11.86
C ILE A 313 12.02 4.23 -12.91
N TYR A 314 12.67 4.99 -13.79
CA TYR A 314 12.01 5.75 -14.83
C TYR A 314 11.27 4.84 -15.83
N ASN A 315 11.92 3.77 -16.32
CA ASN A 315 11.28 2.84 -17.25
C ASN A 315 10.17 2.02 -16.59
N TYR A 316 10.35 1.66 -15.32
CA TYR A 316 9.40 0.92 -14.49
C TYR A 316 8.14 1.74 -14.19
N PHE A 317 8.29 3.02 -13.82
CA PHE A 317 7.14 3.93 -13.64
C PHE A 317 6.48 4.35 -14.95
N LYS A 318 7.22 4.39 -16.07
CA LYS A 318 6.67 4.71 -17.39
C LYS A 318 5.80 3.59 -17.97
N SER A 319 6.02 2.32 -17.61
CA SER A 319 5.29 1.18 -18.20
C SER A 319 4.22 0.56 -17.29
N TYR A 320 4.13 0.89 -16.01
CA TYR A 320 3.14 0.32 -15.08
C TYR A 320 2.55 1.41 -14.15
N THR A 321 1.60 2.20 -14.67
CA THR A 321 0.96 3.33 -13.94
C THR A 321 -0.38 2.98 -13.28
N HIS A 322 -0.81 1.72 -13.29
CA HIS A 322 -2.04 1.31 -12.63
C HIS A 322 -1.76 0.64 -11.29
N GLN A 323 -2.18 1.27 -10.20
CA GLN A 323 -2.26 0.63 -8.88
C GLN A 323 -3.49 -0.28 -8.87
N PHE A 324 -3.39 -1.43 -9.53
CA PHE A 324 -4.44 -2.43 -9.49
C PHE A 324 -4.35 -3.22 -8.18
N ASP A 325 -5.47 -3.32 -7.47
CA ASP A 325 -5.62 -4.33 -6.44
C ASP A 325 -5.83 -5.70 -7.10
N TYR A 326 -4.71 -6.33 -7.45
CA TYR A 326 -4.69 -7.65 -8.07
C TYR A 326 -5.37 -8.71 -7.19
N ASP A 327 -5.40 -8.56 -5.86
CA ASP A 327 -6.14 -9.48 -5.00
C ASP A 327 -7.64 -9.43 -5.32
N THR A 328 -8.21 -8.23 -5.39
CA THR A 328 -9.62 -8.01 -5.74
C THR A 328 -9.93 -8.44 -7.18
N ILE A 329 -9.07 -8.10 -8.15
CA ILE A 329 -9.27 -8.46 -9.57
C ILE A 329 -9.24 -9.99 -9.75
N VAL A 330 -8.21 -10.64 -9.20
CA VAL A 330 -8.05 -12.09 -9.27
C VAL A 330 -9.21 -12.79 -8.56
N GLU A 331 -9.68 -12.24 -7.43
CA GLU A 331 -10.82 -12.80 -6.71
C GLU A 331 -12.14 -12.69 -7.48
N GLN A 332 -12.45 -11.51 -8.03
CA GLN A 332 -13.67 -11.30 -8.81
C GLN A 332 -13.69 -12.20 -10.05
N ASP A 333 -12.55 -12.30 -10.75
CA ASP A 333 -12.44 -13.15 -11.92
C ASP A 333 -12.49 -14.65 -11.57
N ALA A 334 -11.91 -15.06 -10.43
CA ALA A 334 -12.00 -16.44 -9.94
C ALA A 334 -13.43 -16.83 -9.58
N ILE A 335 -14.23 -15.89 -9.06
CA ILE A 335 -15.66 -16.08 -8.83
C ILE A 335 -16.41 -16.16 -10.16
N ALA A 336 -16.16 -15.24 -11.08
CA ALA A 336 -16.85 -15.17 -12.37
C ALA A 336 -16.58 -16.40 -13.26
N ARG A 337 -15.36 -16.94 -13.22
CA ARG A 337 -14.92 -18.11 -14.01
C ARG A 337 -14.82 -19.38 -13.17
N TYR A 338 -15.42 -19.44 -11.98
CA TYR A 338 -15.18 -20.52 -11.01
C TYR A 338 -15.31 -21.92 -11.64
N ASP A 339 -16.38 -22.20 -12.38
CA ASP A 339 -16.64 -23.51 -12.97
C ASP A 339 -15.74 -23.86 -14.16
N LEU A 340 -15.07 -22.86 -14.76
CA LEU A 340 -14.16 -23.01 -15.90
C LEU A 340 -12.71 -23.26 -15.47
N LEU A 341 -12.37 -22.91 -14.24
CA LEU A 341 -11.01 -22.98 -13.72
C LEU A 341 -10.79 -24.29 -12.98
N LEU A 342 -9.79 -25.05 -13.41
CA LEU A 342 -9.34 -26.25 -12.72
C LEU A 342 -8.23 -25.96 -11.70
N GLY A 343 -7.61 -24.78 -11.76
CA GLY A 343 -6.59 -24.34 -10.84
C GLY A 343 -5.20 -24.91 -11.14
N TYR A 344 -4.21 -24.37 -10.44
CA TYR A 344 -2.83 -24.80 -10.52
C TYR A 344 -2.33 -25.41 -9.21
N GLU A 345 -1.32 -26.27 -9.31
CA GLU A 345 -0.63 -26.87 -8.17
C GLU A 345 0.88 -26.54 -8.20
N ILE A 346 1.51 -26.57 -7.03
CA ILE A 346 2.95 -26.36 -6.87
C ILE A 346 3.62 -27.73 -6.75
N ALA A 347 4.69 -27.94 -7.51
CA ALA A 347 5.51 -29.14 -7.47
C ALA A 347 6.99 -28.79 -7.22
N GLU A 348 7.76 -29.76 -6.71
CA GLU A 348 9.22 -29.63 -6.64
C GLU A 348 9.78 -29.49 -8.06
N PHE A 349 10.67 -28.52 -8.26
CA PHE A 349 11.37 -28.39 -9.52
C PHE A 349 12.48 -29.44 -9.59
N GLY A 350 12.17 -30.61 -10.15
CA GLY A 350 13.08 -31.75 -10.19
C GLY A 350 14.34 -31.49 -11.03
N MET A 351 14.19 -31.56 -12.35
CA MET A 351 15.31 -31.47 -13.30
C MET A 351 15.02 -30.48 -14.42
N ILE A 352 16.04 -29.77 -14.88
CA ILE A 352 16.02 -28.98 -16.13
C ILE A 352 17.14 -29.46 -17.05
N GLY A 353 16.79 -30.23 -18.07
CA GLY A 353 17.79 -31.01 -18.82
C GLY A 353 18.49 -32.02 -17.90
N ASN A 354 19.82 -31.92 -17.78
CA ASN A 354 20.63 -32.81 -16.93
C ASN A 354 20.89 -32.26 -15.52
N TRP A 355 20.28 -31.13 -15.16
CA TRP A 355 20.57 -30.40 -13.93
C TRP A 355 19.46 -30.55 -12.91
N ARG A 356 19.81 -30.87 -11.67
CA ARG A 356 18.87 -30.84 -10.55
C ARG A 356 18.66 -29.39 -10.12
N VAL A 357 17.41 -28.94 -10.15
CA VAL A 357 17.08 -27.56 -9.77
C VAL A 357 16.85 -27.50 -8.27
N GLY A 358 15.84 -28.21 -7.77
CA GLY A 358 15.49 -28.25 -6.36
C GLY A 358 15.07 -26.89 -5.78
N GLN A 359 15.07 -26.79 -4.46
CA GLN A 359 14.83 -25.53 -3.76
C GLN A 359 15.93 -24.49 -4.07
N PRO A 360 15.60 -23.19 -4.11
CA PRO A 360 14.31 -22.58 -3.74
C PRO A 360 13.31 -22.46 -4.90
N PHE A 361 13.47 -23.22 -5.98
CA PHE A 361 12.61 -23.15 -7.16
C PHE A 361 11.46 -24.17 -7.07
N TYR A 362 10.26 -23.74 -7.45
CA TYR A 362 9.09 -24.60 -7.53
C TYR A 362 8.42 -24.46 -8.88
N MET A 363 7.97 -25.57 -9.44
CA MET A 363 7.29 -25.61 -10.73
C MET A 363 5.79 -25.46 -10.53
N ILE A 364 5.13 -24.73 -11.43
CA ILE A 364 3.67 -24.69 -11.48
C ILE A 364 3.16 -25.71 -12.49
N MET A 365 2.22 -26.53 -12.06
CA MET A 365 1.57 -27.52 -12.91
C MET A 365 0.09 -27.18 -13.09
N SER A 366 -0.39 -27.26 -14.33
CA SER A 366 -1.83 -27.19 -14.62
C SER A 366 -2.53 -28.44 -14.08
N ARG A 367 -3.56 -28.29 -13.23
CA ARG A 367 -4.34 -29.45 -12.77
C ARG A 367 -5.10 -30.14 -13.90
N ALA A 368 -5.52 -29.37 -14.91
CA ALA A 368 -6.27 -29.85 -16.06
C ALA A 368 -5.48 -30.86 -16.91
N HIS A 369 -4.21 -30.54 -17.16
CA HIS A 369 -3.38 -31.28 -18.11
C HIS A 369 -2.23 -32.02 -17.45
N LYS A 370 -1.98 -31.78 -16.15
CA LYS A 370 -0.79 -32.24 -15.44
C LYS A 370 0.49 -31.91 -16.20
N GLN A 371 0.51 -30.69 -16.75
CA GLN A 371 1.58 -30.15 -17.57
C GLN A 371 2.19 -28.93 -16.90
N ASP A 372 3.50 -28.79 -17.07
CA ASP A 372 4.23 -27.59 -16.71
C ASP A 372 3.72 -26.40 -17.53
N VAL A 373 3.46 -25.29 -16.85
CA VAL A 373 2.99 -24.06 -17.48
C VAL A 373 4.13 -23.08 -17.80
N ASN A 374 5.39 -23.51 -17.68
CA ASN A 374 6.60 -22.71 -17.85
C ASN A 374 6.64 -21.50 -16.90
N ILE A 375 6.18 -21.70 -15.66
CA ILE A 375 6.29 -20.72 -14.58
C ILE A 375 7.10 -21.34 -13.45
N VAL A 376 8.08 -20.60 -12.94
CA VAL A 376 8.85 -20.99 -11.77
C VAL A 376 8.56 -20.04 -10.61
N LEU A 377 8.22 -20.57 -9.45
CA LEU A 377 8.20 -19.79 -8.21
C LEU A 377 9.58 -19.80 -7.57
N VAL A 378 10.04 -18.64 -7.09
CA VAL A 378 11.30 -18.49 -6.36
C VAL A 378 10.99 -18.20 -4.89
N GLY A 379 11.22 -19.18 -4.03
CA GLY A 379 10.76 -19.18 -2.63
C GLY A 379 11.71 -18.63 -1.57
N ALA A 380 12.96 -18.34 -1.95
CA ALA A 380 13.97 -17.78 -1.07
C ALA A 380 14.95 -16.89 -1.87
N PRO A 381 15.71 -16.00 -1.20
CA PRO A 381 16.81 -15.30 -1.83
C PRO A 381 17.80 -16.29 -2.45
N LEU A 382 18.25 -15.97 -3.66
CA LEU A 382 19.22 -16.81 -4.37
C LEU A 382 20.62 -16.59 -3.80
N ILE A 383 21.36 -17.68 -3.57
CA ILE A 383 22.78 -17.67 -3.18
C ILE A 383 23.62 -18.47 -4.17
N ASP A 384 24.88 -18.05 -4.37
CA ASP A 384 25.91 -18.78 -5.11
C ASP A 384 25.43 -19.43 -6.44
N ASP A 385 25.34 -20.77 -6.48
CA ASP A 385 24.99 -21.57 -7.66
C ASP A 385 23.51 -21.43 -8.06
N GLU A 386 22.66 -20.89 -7.19
CA GLU A 386 21.24 -20.70 -7.46
C GLU A 386 20.99 -19.59 -8.50
N PHE A 387 21.86 -18.58 -8.59
CA PHE A 387 21.78 -17.59 -9.68
C PHE A 387 21.98 -18.23 -11.04
N TRP A 388 22.91 -19.18 -11.14
CA TRP A 388 23.14 -19.92 -12.38
C TRP A 388 21.92 -20.79 -12.74
N LYS A 389 21.31 -21.46 -11.75
CA LYS A 389 20.05 -22.20 -11.96
C LYS A 389 18.94 -21.28 -12.45
N TYR A 390 18.77 -20.12 -11.82
CA TYR A 390 17.79 -19.10 -12.21
C TYR A 390 17.97 -18.65 -13.67
N HIS A 391 19.19 -18.32 -14.09
CA HIS A 391 19.48 -17.96 -15.48
C HIS A 391 19.23 -19.12 -16.45
N THR A 392 19.53 -20.36 -16.04
CA THR A 392 19.23 -21.55 -16.85
C THR A 392 17.73 -21.75 -17.03
N ILE A 393 16.94 -21.51 -15.99
CA ILE A 393 15.48 -21.58 -16.03
C ILE A 393 14.91 -20.51 -16.97
N LEU A 394 15.42 -19.26 -16.88
CA LEU A 394 15.08 -18.19 -17.83
C LEU A 394 15.38 -18.56 -19.29
N LYS A 395 16.58 -19.10 -19.58
CA LYS A 395 16.95 -19.55 -20.93
C LYS A 395 16.02 -20.62 -21.49
N LYS A 396 15.39 -21.40 -20.62
CA LYS A 396 14.44 -22.47 -21.00
C LYS A 396 13.02 -21.95 -21.21
N GLY A 397 12.80 -20.64 -21.09
CA GLY A 397 11.53 -19.98 -21.38
C GLY A 397 10.58 -19.96 -20.19
N TYR A 398 11.07 -20.16 -18.97
CA TYR A 398 10.25 -20.02 -17.78
C TYR A 398 10.13 -18.55 -17.38
N LEU A 399 8.94 -18.15 -16.95
CA LEU A 399 8.72 -16.88 -16.27
C LEU A 399 8.89 -17.08 -14.75
N PRO A 400 9.88 -16.41 -14.12
CA PRO A 400 10.04 -16.46 -12.68
C PRO A 400 9.09 -15.51 -11.96
N LEU A 401 8.43 -16.03 -10.92
CA LEU A 401 7.62 -15.28 -9.98
C LEU A 401 8.21 -15.42 -8.58
N GLY A 402 8.54 -14.30 -7.94
CA GLY A 402 8.98 -14.31 -6.55
C GLY A 402 7.78 -14.61 -5.63
N ILE A 403 7.95 -15.51 -4.67
CA ILE A 403 6.99 -15.68 -3.58
C ILE A 403 7.59 -15.16 -2.28
N MET A 404 6.85 -14.29 -1.58
CA MET A 404 7.29 -13.77 -0.30
C MET A 404 6.93 -14.78 0.80
N SER A 405 7.88 -15.64 1.15
CA SER A 405 7.69 -16.64 2.21
C SER A 405 7.99 -16.08 3.61
N TYR A 406 8.91 -15.11 3.77
CA TYR A 406 9.41 -14.69 5.09
C TYR A 406 8.88 -13.33 5.59
N ARG A 407 8.22 -13.33 6.76
CA ARG A 407 8.00 -12.16 7.66
C ARG A 407 7.29 -10.93 7.07
N SER A 408 6.87 -10.93 5.81
CA SER A 408 6.59 -9.69 5.09
C SER A 408 5.24 -9.64 4.37
N TRP A 409 4.29 -10.53 4.71
CA TRP A 409 2.89 -10.28 4.36
C TRP A 409 2.20 -9.62 5.55
N PRO A 410 2.27 -8.28 5.67
CA PRO A 410 1.50 -7.56 6.68
C PRO A 410 0.01 -7.84 6.47
N LYS A 411 -0.81 -7.64 7.52
CA LYS A 411 -2.27 -7.72 7.39
C LYS A 411 -2.80 -6.84 6.24
N ASN A 412 -2.09 -5.74 5.97
CA ASN A 412 -2.33 -4.82 4.86
C ASN A 412 -1.06 -4.66 4.00
N PRO A 413 -0.90 -5.43 2.91
CA PRO A 413 0.26 -5.35 2.01
C PRO A 413 0.50 -3.96 1.42
N THR A 414 -0.60 -3.23 1.22
CA THR A 414 -0.61 -1.83 0.77
C THR A 414 0.20 -0.90 1.65
N ASP A 415 0.34 -1.22 2.94
CA ASP A 415 0.98 -0.35 3.92
C ASP A 415 2.52 -0.47 3.88
N TYR A 416 3.05 -1.55 3.27
CA TYR A 416 4.48 -1.88 3.33
C TYR A 416 5.11 -2.13 1.96
N LEU A 417 4.33 -2.60 1.00
CA LEU A 417 4.78 -2.88 -0.36
C LEU A 417 4.15 -1.83 -1.28
N GLY A 418 4.96 -1.06 -1.99
CA GLY A 418 4.45 -0.13 -2.99
C GLY A 418 3.55 -0.85 -3.99
N ASN A 419 2.44 -0.21 -4.41
CA ASN A 419 1.43 -0.75 -5.33
C ASN A 419 1.94 -0.96 -6.78
N PHE A 420 3.24 -1.12 -6.98
CA PHE A 420 3.89 -1.02 -8.28
C PHE A 420 4.25 -2.38 -8.88
N GLN A 421 4.15 -3.47 -8.12
CA GLN A 421 4.36 -4.84 -8.60
C GLN A 421 3.01 -5.56 -8.58
N PRO A 422 2.62 -6.25 -9.67
CA PRO A 422 1.54 -7.21 -9.59
C PRO A 422 1.80 -8.18 -8.46
N ARG A 423 0.86 -8.27 -7.54
CA ARG A 423 1.02 -9.07 -6.33
C ARG A 423 -0.30 -9.72 -5.98
N PHE A 424 -0.21 -10.93 -5.45
CA PHE A 424 -1.37 -11.69 -5.03
C PHE A 424 -1.01 -12.38 -3.72
N ASN A 425 -1.88 -12.28 -2.71
CA ASN A 425 -1.68 -12.87 -1.39
C ASN A 425 -1.84 -14.40 -1.46
N PHE A 426 -0.71 -15.05 -1.75
CA PHE A 426 -0.63 -16.49 -1.90
C PHE A 426 0.50 -17.07 -1.04
N ALA A 427 0.20 -18.13 -0.32
CA ALA A 427 1.16 -18.90 0.45
C ALA A 427 1.09 -20.38 0.05
N GLU A 428 2.17 -21.13 0.22
CA GLU A 428 2.16 -22.59 0.01
C GLU A 428 1.12 -23.29 0.91
N SER A 429 0.90 -22.73 2.11
CA SER A 429 -0.16 -23.12 3.03
C SER A 429 -1.56 -22.94 2.44
N ASP A 430 -1.76 -22.23 1.34
CA ASP A 430 -3.05 -22.18 0.64
C ASP A 430 -3.34 -23.47 -0.15
N LEU A 431 -2.32 -24.32 -0.38
CA LEU A 431 -2.44 -25.58 -1.14
C LEU A 431 -2.31 -26.86 -0.28
N GLN A 432 -2.19 -26.74 1.04
CA GLN A 432 -1.94 -27.90 1.89
C GLN A 432 -3.12 -28.89 1.94
N TYR A 433 -4.34 -28.46 1.59
CA TYR A 433 -5.50 -29.35 1.63
C TYR A 433 -5.30 -30.62 0.79
N GLU A 434 -4.79 -30.49 -0.43
CA GLU A 434 -4.57 -31.63 -1.32
C GLU A 434 -3.44 -32.54 -0.84
N VAL A 435 -2.35 -31.93 -0.34
CA VAL A 435 -1.25 -32.67 0.28
C VAL A 435 -1.81 -33.54 1.39
N ILE A 436 -2.56 -32.96 2.34
CA ILE A 436 -3.12 -33.71 3.45
C ILE A 436 -4.16 -34.74 3.00
N SER A 437 -4.98 -34.41 2.01
CA SER A 437 -5.97 -35.34 1.45
C SER A 437 -5.34 -36.54 0.75
N ALA A 438 -4.10 -36.41 0.24
CA ALA A 438 -3.37 -37.55 -0.32
C ALA A 438 -2.86 -38.51 0.77
N TRP A 439 -2.48 -37.99 1.94
CA TRP A 439 -2.09 -38.79 3.10
C TRP A 439 -3.30 -39.41 3.81
N TYR A 440 -4.44 -38.71 3.80
CA TYR A 440 -5.69 -39.13 4.44
C TYR A 440 -6.89 -38.94 3.49
N PRO A 441 -7.02 -39.82 2.49
CA PRO A 441 -8.11 -39.75 1.52
C PRO A 441 -9.42 -40.22 2.14
N GLY A 442 -10.38 -39.31 2.33
CA GLY A 442 -11.77 -39.67 2.65
C GLY A 442 -12.07 -39.98 4.13
N ASP A 443 -13.18 -40.70 4.32
CA ASP A 443 -14.04 -40.82 5.52
C ASP A 443 -13.33 -41.03 6.88
N GLU A 444 -12.07 -41.45 6.93
CA GLU A 444 -11.34 -41.68 8.19
C GLU A 444 -11.22 -40.42 9.05
N ILE A 445 -11.05 -39.25 8.42
CA ILE A 445 -11.08 -37.97 9.14
C ILE A 445 -12.51 -37.64 9.58
N ASP A 446 -13.51 -38.00 8.76
CA ASP A 446 -14.93 -37.74 9.04
C ASP A 446 -15.52 -38.71 10.08
N GLN A 447 -14.84 -39.82 10.35
CA GLN A 447 -15.14 -40.75 11.44
C GLN A 447 -14.75 -40.20 12.83
N GLU A 448 -14.19 -38.98 12.89
CA GLU A 448 -13.73 -38.27 14.10
C GLU A 448 -13.06 -39.21 15.12
N PRO A 449 -11.78 -39.57 14.91
CA PRO A 449 -11.13 -40.49 15.83
C PRO A 449 -11.11 -39.91 17.24
N LYS A 450 -11.11 -40.82 18.22
CA LYS A 450 -11.13 -40.46 19.64
C LYS A 450 -10.05 -39.41 19.95
N LYS A 451 -10.51 -38.20 20.27
CA LYS A 451 -9.67 -37.08 20.68
C LYS A 451 -8.95 -37.45 21.98
N GLU A 452 -7.63 -37.44 21.93
CA GLU A 452 -6.76 -37.76 23.06
C GLU A 452 -6.28 -36.50 23.79
N PHE A 453 -6.05 -35.42 23.05
CA PHE A 453 -5.48 -34.18 23.57
C PHE A 453 -6.51 -33.06 23.44
N ASP A 454 -6.62 -32.26 24.48
CA ASP A 454 -7.49 -31.10 24.50
C ASP A 454 -6.85 -29.94 23.73
N LEU A 455 -5.53 -29.79 23.84
CA LEU A 455 -4.77 -28.75 23.17
C LEU A 455 -3.41 -29.28 22.74
N THR A 456 -3.00 -28.97 21.50
CA THR A 456 -1.66 -29.27 20.99
C THR A 456 -0.95 -27.99 20.61
N ILE A 457 0.34 -27.91 20.92
CA ILE A 457 1.25 -26.86 20.48
C ILE A 457 2.46 -27.50 19.78
N VAL A 458 2.86 -26.88 18.67
CA VAL A 458 4.04 -27.28 17.89
C VAL A 458 5.07 -26.17 18.00
N SER A 459 6.18 -26.45 18.67
CA SER A 459 7.30 -25.52 18.83
C SER A 459 8.57 -26.30 18.56
N ILE A 460 9.20 -26.05 17.41
CA ILE A 460 10.42 -26.75 17.00
C ILE A 460 11.58 -25.78 17.14
N GLY A 461 12.65 -26.22 17.81
CA GLY A 461 13.91 -25.48 17.95
C GLY A 461 13.97 -24.52 19.14
N ASP A 462 15.17 -24.38 19.71
CA ASP A 462 15.44 -23.57 20.90
C ASP A 462 16.30 -22.32 20.63
N SER A 463 16.60 -22.04 19.36
CA SER A 463 17.40 -20.86 19.01
C SER A 463 16.65 -19.54 19.32
N LEU A 464 17.39 -18.45 19.44
CA LEU A 464 16.81 -17.11 19.65
C LEU A 464 15.76 -16.77 18.59
N TRP A 465 16.00 -17.17 17.34
CA TRP A 465 15.06 -16.97 16.24
C TRP A 465 13.75 -17.73 16.46
N HIS A 466 13.81 -19.02 16.84
CA HIS A 466 12.60 -19.82 17.13
C HIS A 466 11.82 -19.25 18.32
N ASN A 467 12.52 -18.80 19.37
CA ASN A 467 11.89 -18.17 20.53
C ASN A 467 11.10 -16.91 20.16
N GLN A 468 11.66 -16.09 19.28
CA GLN A 468 11.02 -14.87 18.82
C GLN A 468 9.84 -15.17 17.88
N THR A 469 10.02 -16.00 16.85
CA THR A 469 8.96 -16.23 15.85
C THR A 469 7.78 -17.01 16.41
N LYS A 470 8.05 -18.05 17.21
CA LYS A 470 7.01 -18.87 17.88
C LYS A 470 6.51 -18.24 19.18
N ASN A 471 7.02 -17.08 19.56
CA ASN A 471 6.65 -16.32 20.76
C ASN A 471 6.61 -17.20 22.02
N TRP A 472 7.69 -17.93 22.25
CA TRP A 472 7.75 -18.93 23.30
C TRP A 472 7.51 -18.38 24.72
N PRO A 473 8.01 -17.19 25.10
CA PRO A 473 7.71 -16.62 26.41
C PRO A 473 6.21 -16.45 26.66
N LEU A 474 5.47 -15.90 25.68
CA LEU A 474 4.01 -15.80 25.80
C LEU A 474 3.35 -17.17 25.84
N ALA A 475 3.80 -18.11 25.01
CA ALA A 475 3.29 -19.47 25.00
C ALA A 475 3.36 -20.12 26.39
N VAL A 476 4.48 -19.94 27.10
CA VAL A 476 4.67 -20.47 28.46
C VAL A 476 3.69 -19.86 29.46
N GLU A 477 3.48 -18.54 29.43
CA GLU A 477 2.51 -17.89 30.31
C GLU A 477 1.08 -18.34 30.03
N CYS A 478 0.70 -18.45 28.75
CA CYS A 478 -0.58 -19.00 28.34
C CYS A 478 -0.76 -20.45 28.80
N LEU A 479 0.25 -21.30 28.63
CA LEU A 479 0.21 -22.70 29.05
C LEU A 479 0.07 -22.83 30.58
N ARG A 480 0.74 -21.96 31.35
CA ARG A 480 0.60 -21.92 32.80
C ARG A 480 -0.82 -21.58 33.22
N LYS A 481 -1.43 -20.56 32.60
CA LYS A 481 -2.85 -20.20 32.83
C LYS A 481 -3.80 -21.33 32.47
N LEU A 482 -3.59 -21.96 31.31
CA LEU A 482 -4.37 -23.11 30.89
C LEU A 482 -4.24 -24.29 31.87
N CYS A 483 -3.04 -24.65 32.33
CA CYS A 483 -2.86 -25.75 33.30
C CYS A 483 -3.45 -25.43 34.68
N GLN A 484 -3.40 -24.17 35.12
CA GLN A 484 -3.94 -23.74 36.42
C GLN A 484 -5.48 -23.73 36.43
N ASP A 485 -6.07 -23.15 35.39
CA ASP A 485 -7.51 -22.86 35.36
C ASP A 485 -8.30 -24.01 34.72
N LEU A 486 -7.67 -24.74 33.80
CA LEU A 486 -8.30 -25.83 33.05
C LEU A 486 -7.55 -27.14 33.31
N LYS A 487 -8.27 -28.17 33.75
CA LYS A 487 -7.73 -29.54 33.89
C LYS A 487 -7.69 -30.26 32.54
N ILE A 488 -6.95 -29.71 31.59
CA ILE A 488 -6.88 -30.20 30.21
C ILE A 488 -5.57 -30.94 29.93
N LYS A 489 -5.62 -31.87 28.99
CA LYS A 489 -4.45 -32.66 28.56
C LYS A 489 -3.77 -31.97 27.37
N ILE A 490 -2.58 -31.42 27.61
CA ILE A 490 -1.81 -30.66 26.63
C ILE A 490 -0.72 -31.53 26.00
N LEU A 491 -0.59 -31.47 24.67
CA LEU A 491 0.52 -32.07 23.91
C LEU A 491 1.47 -30.98 23.40
N LEU A 492 2.75 -31.10 23.74
CA LEU A 492 3.83 -30.25 23.21
C LEU A 492 4.74 -31.08 22.32
N ILE A 493 4.86 -30.68 21.05
CA ILE A 493 5.71 -31.35 20.05
C ILE A 493 6.92 -30.49 19.74
N GLY A 494 8.12 -31.06 19.89
CA GLY A 494 9.39 -30.50 19.41
C GLY A 494 10.19 -29.67 20.42
N ARG A 495 9.72 -29.56 21.67
CA ARG A 495 10.37 -28.73 22.71
C ARG A 495 10.16 -29.27 24.12
N GLU A 496 11.10 -28.98 25.01
CA GLU A 496 10.98 -29.26 26.45
C GLU A 496 10.05 -28.24 27.14
N PRO A 497 9.05 -28.70 27.92
CA PRO A 497 8.27 -27.79 28.75
C PRO A 497 9.10 -27.26 29.93
N PRO A 498 8.80 -26.05 30.44
CA PRO A 498 9.33 -25.56 31.70
C PRO A 498 9.09 -26.54 32.85
N ASP A 499 9.99 -26.56 33.84
CA ASP A 499 9.96 -27.53 34.94
C ASP A 499 8.62 -27.53 35.71
N ASP A 500 8.01 -26.36 35.87
CA ASP A 500 6.71 -26.20 36.55
C ASP A 500 5.51 -26.70 35.74
N LEU A 501 5.69 -26.97 34.44
CA LEU A 501 4.62 -27.44 33.54
C LEU A 501 4.78 -28.90 33.10
N LYS A 502 5.86 -29.58 33.52
CA LYS A 502 6.14 -30.98 33.12
C LYS A 502 5.03 -31.97 33.50
N ASP A 503 4.36 -31.74 34.62
CA ASP A 503 3.28 -32.62 35.09
C ASP A 503 1.94 -32.39 34.35
N CYS A 504 1.77 -31.24 33.69
CA CYS A 504 0.56 -30.91 32.94
C CYS A 504 0.71 -31.06 31.41
N ILE A 505 1.94 -31.11 30.90
CA ILE A 505 2.23 -31.19 29.46
C ILE A 505 2.85 -32.54 29.10
N ILE A 506 2.26 -33.20 28.11
CA ILE A 506 2.83 -34.38 27.50
C ILE A 506 3.77 -33.95 26.38
N LYS A 507 5.05 -34.26 26.55
CA LYS A 507 6.08 -33.98 25.56
C LYS A 507 6.13 -35.07 24.48
N LYS A 508 6.32 -34.66 23.23
CA LYS A 508 6.85 -35.50 22.14
C LYS A 508 8.04 -34.79 21.49
N GLU A 509 9.01 -35.58 21.04
CA GLU A 509 10.08 -35.08 20.17
C GLU A 509 9.51 -34.65 18.82
N ILE A 510 10.38 -34.13 17.94
CA ILE A 510 10.03 -33.89 16.54
C ILE A 510 9.59 -35.24 15.92
N LEU A 511 8.38 -35.27 15.38
CA LEU A 511 7.76 -36.47 14.83
C LEU A 511 7.95 -36.54 13.30
N PRO A 512 7.99 -37.75 12.73
CA PRO A 512 7.71 -37.97 11.31
C PRO A 512 6.37 -37.34 10.89
N PHE A 513 6.24 -36.99 9.62
CA PHE A 513 5.09 -36.19 9.14
C PHE A 513 3.75 -36.92 9.31
N ASP A 514 3.68 -38.20 9.01
CA ASP A 514 2.51 -39.05 9.21
C ASP A 514 2.12 -39.18 10.68
N GLU A 515 3.08 -39.42 11.57
CA GLU A 515 2.84 -39.46 13.02
C GLU A 515 2.37 -38.10 13.56
N PHE A 516 2.95 -37.01 13.06
CA PHE A 516 2.55 -35.65 13.39
C PHE A 516 1.07 -35.39 13.00
N LEU A 517 0.69 -35.73 11.77
CA LEU A 517 -0.69 -35.59 11.29
C LEU A 517 -1.66 -36.46 12.11
N PHE A 518 -1.26 -37.68 12.46
CA PHE A 518 -2.03 -38.55 13.33
C PHE A 518 -2.27 -37.94 14.72
N HIS A 519 -1.25 -37.29 15.30
CA HIS A 519 -1.39 -36.57 16.57
C HIS A 519 -2.28 -35.33 16.46
N LEU A 520 -2.17 -34.56 15.38
CA LEU A 520 -3.09 -33.45 15.10
C LEU A 520 -4.53 -33.95 15.03
N LEU A 521 -4.79 -34.99 14.25
CA LEU A 521 -6.14 -35.55 14.08
C LEU A 521 -6.79 -35.96 15.42
N ARG A 522 -5.98 -36.37 16.40
CA ARG A 522 -6.42 -36.74 17.76
C ARG A 522 -6.44 -35.57 18.76
N THR A 523 -6.29 -34.35 18.27
CA THR A 523 -6.33 -33.12 19.06
C THR A 523 -7.69 -32.43 18.90
N LYS A 524 -8.21 -31.80 19.97
CA LYS A 524 -9.40 -30.94 19.89
C LYS A 524 -9.08 -29.54 19.35
N VAL A 525 -8.00 -28.92 19.84
CA VAL A 525 -7.57 -27.57 19.44
C VAL A 525 -6.07 -27.49 19.17
N LEU A 526 -5.67 -26.83 18.08
CA LEU A 526 -4.29 -26.39 17.88
C LEU A 526 -4.08 -24.99 18.50
N PHE A 527 -3.03 -24.81 19.30
CA PHE A 527 -2.61 -23.52 19.84
C PHE A 527 -1.38 -22.99 19.10
N VAL A 528 -1.49 -21.78 18.54
CA VAL A 528 -0.45 -21.13 17.73
C VAL A 528 -0.10 -19.76 18.33
N PRO A 529 0.87 -19.69 19.25
CA PRO A 529 1.27 -18.44 19.89
C PRO A 529 2.17 -17.56 19.01
N SER A 530 2.64 -18.06 17.86
CA SER A 530 3.56 -17.39 16.94
C SER A 530 3.13 -15.96 16.61
N ILE A 531 4.09 -15.03 16.60
CA ILE A 531 3.91 -13.66 16.08
C ILE A 531 4.28 -13.55 14.61
N SER A 532 5.00 -14.54 14.07
CA SER A 532 5.33 -14.59 12.65
C SER A 532 5.47 -16.03 12.21
N ASP A 533 4.81 -16.37 11.11
CA ASP A 533 4.91 -17.68 10.51
C ASP A 533 4.91 -17.58 8.98
N ALA A 534 6.03 -18.02 8.41
CA ALA A 534 6.29 -18.02 6.98
C ALA A 534 5.50 -19.15 6.34
N SER A 535 4.30 -18.85 5.82
CA SER A 535 3.34 -19.86 5.37
C SER A 535 3.01 -20.86 6.48
N PRO A 536 2.06 -20.55 7.39
CA PRO A 536 1.79 -21.37 8.58
C PRO A 536 1.12 -22.70 8.21
N ARG A 537 1.94 -23.65 7.77
CA ARG A 537 1.51 -24.98 7.36
C ARG A 537 0.81 -25.69 8.50
N VAL A 538 1.29 -25.57 9.74
CA VAL A 538 0.70 -26.24 10.91
C VAL A 538 -0.77 -25.84 11.12
N ILE A 539 -1.14 -24.55 10.90
CA ILE A 539 -2.54 -24.09 10.96
C ILE A 539 -3.38 -24.82 9.92
N THR A 540 -2.94 -24.79 8.67
CA THR A 540 -3.70 -25.33 7.54
C THR A 540 -3.76 -26.86 7.54
N GLN A 541 -2.71 -27.52 8.02
CA GLN A 541 -2.66 -28.96 8.27
C GLN A 541 -3.64 -29.37 9.38
N ALA A 542 -3.73 -28.60 10.47
CA ALA A 542 -4.73 -28.82 11.51
C ALA A 542 -6.16 -28.64 10.96
N MET A 543 -6.41 -27.59 10.18
CA MET A 543 -7.73 -27.38 9.55
C MET A 543 -8.09 -28.52 8.60
N SER A 544 -7.16 -29.02 7.79
CA SER A 544 -7.36 -30.20 6.95
C SER A 544 -7.75 -31.46 7.72
N MET A 545 -7.32 -31.55 9.00
CA MET A 545 -7.68 -32.61 9.94
C MET A 545 -8.94 -32.31 10.77
N ASN A 546 -9.71 -31.30 10.37
CA ASN A 546 -10.88 -30.81 11.09
C ASN A 546 -10.57 -30.35 12.53
N VAL A 547 -9.38 -29.80 12.75
CA VAL A 547 -8.93 -29.29 14.06
C VAL A 547 -8.98 -27.75 14.04
N PRO A 548 -9.82 -27.12 14.86
CA PRO A 548 -9.84 -25.67 14.97
C PRO A 548 -8.61 -25.12 15.69
N CYS A 549 -8.33 -23.84 15.48
CA CYS A 549 -7.11 -23.20 15.97
C CYS A 549 -7.40 -22.02 16.90
N ILE A 550 -6.59 -21.88 17.96
CA ILE A 550 -6.43 -20.64 18.73
C ILE A 550 -5.13 -20.00 18.26
N VAL A 551 -5.21 -18.79 17.70
CA VAL A 551 -4.07 -18.15 17.04
C VAL A 551 -3.80 -16.78 17.64
N ASN A 552 -2.53 -16.41 17.78
CA ASN A 552 -2.16 -15.10 18.28
C ASN A 552 -2.72 -14.01 17.35
N TYR A 553 -3.44 -13.04 17.91
CA TYR A 553 -4.01 -11.91 17.16
C TYR A 553 -2.95 -11.15 16.37
N ASN A 554 -1.73 -11.07 16.91
CA ASN A 554 -0.59 -10.35 16.33
C ASN A 554 0.23 -11.18 15.34
N ILE A 555 -0.21 -12.37 14.92
CA ILE A 555 0.52 -13.20 13.95
C ILE A 555 0.63 -12.50 12.58
N VAL A 556 1.85 -12.44 12.06
CA VAL A 556 2.15 -12.08 10.67
C VAL A 556 2.21 -13.37 9.84
N GLY A 557 1.21 -13.55 8.98
CA GLY A 557 0.97 -14.79 8.23
C GLY A 557 -0.08 -15.69 8.90
N GLY A 558 -0.99 -16.29 8.11
CA GLY A 558 -1.98 -17.27 8.59
C GLY A 558 -3.23 -16.73 9.28
N TRP A 559 -3.25 -15.46 9.66
CA TRP A 559 -4.44 -14.82 10.24
C TRP A 559 -5.68 -14.99 9.33
N LYS A 560 -5.49 -14.99 8.00
CA LYS A 560 -6.55 -15.13 6.99
C LYS A 560 -7.32 -16.46 7.07
N TYR A 561 -6.77 -17.47 7.76
CA TYR A 561 -7.43 -18.76 7.92
C TYR A 561 -8.40 -18.79 9.10
N ILE A 562 -8.35 -17.82 10.02
CA ILE A 562 -9.11 -17.82 11.27
C ILE A 562 -10.40 -17.02 11.13
N ASN A 563 -11.53 -17.68 11.36
CA ASN A 563 -12.87 -17.10 11.29
C ASN A 563 -13.87 -17.88 12.17
N ASN A 564 -15.16 -17.54 12.05
CA ASN A 564 -16.26 -18.14 12.82
C ASN A 564 -16.48 -19.64 12.59
N GLN A 565 -15.82 -20.27 11.63
CA GLN A 565 -15.87 -21.72 11.37
C GLN A 565 -14.57 -22.44 11.73
N THR A 566 -13.44 -21.74 11.82
CA THR A 566 -12.11 -22.38 11.86
C THR A 566 -11.34 -22.15 13.15
N GLY A 567 -11.66 -21.11 13.92
CA GLY A 567 -10.87 -20.79 15.12
C GLY A 567 -11.29 -19.54 15.86
N VAL A 568 -10.39 -19.09 16.73
CA VAL A 568 -10.45 -17.82 17.47
C VAL A 568 -9.07 -17.18 17.57
N PHE A 569 -9.03 -15.86 17.74
CA PHE A 569 -7.81 -15.16 18.11
C PHE A 569 -7.71 -15.00 19.63
N PHE A 570 -6.48 -14.90 20.14
CA PHE A 570 -6.18 -14.50 21.52
C PHE A 570 -5.09 -13.40 21.51
N ASN A 571 -5.05 -12.55 22.53
CA ASN A 571 -4.07 -11.47 22.62
C ASN A 571 -2.90 -11.82 23.55
N ASP A 572 -3.21 -12.39 24.72
CA ASP A 572 -2.22 -12.65 25.76
C ASP A 572 -2.64 -13.78 26.72
N GLU A 573 -1.91 -13.96 27.83
CA GLU A 573 -2.21 -14.99 28.82
C GLU A 573 -3.52 -14.77 29.60
N ASN A 574 -4.11 -13.57 29.57
CA ASN A 574 -5.31 -13.23 30.33
C ASN A 574 -6.60 -13.60 29.59
N ASP A 575 -6.57 -13.72 28.25
CA ASP A 575 -7.73 -14.07 27.44
C ASP A 575 -7.66 -15.49 26.84
N ILE A 576 -6.55 -16.22 27.01
CA ILE A 576 -6.37 -17.56 26.45
C ILE A 576 -7.38 -18.59 26.98
N VAL A 577 -7.71 -18.53 28.27
CA VAL A 577 -8.68 -19.45 28.90
C VAL A 577 -10.08 -19.23 28.32
N GLN A 578 -10.48 -17.96 28.18
CA GLN A 578 -11.76 -17.59 27.57
C GLN A 578 -11.81 -17.98 26.09
N SER A 579 -10.72 -17.79 25.36
CA SER A 579 -10.59 -18.17 23.94
C SER A 579 -10.76 -19.67 23.75
N TYR A 580 -10.13 -20.48 24.62
CA TYR A 580 -10.31 -21.94 24.62
C TYR A 580 -11.77 -22.33 24.92
N GLN A 581 -12.38 -21.73 25.94
CA GLN A 581 -13.76 -22.02 26.31
C GLN A 581 -14.76 -21.65 25.20
N ASP A 582 -14.60 -20.50 24.54
CA ASP A 582 -15.42 -20.11 23.38
C ASP A 582 -15.32 -21.15 22.26
N LEU A 583 -14.09 -21.57 21.95
CA LEU A 583 -13.88 -22.53 20.88
C LEU A 583 -14.52 -23.89 21.20
N MET A 584 -14.43 -24.35 22.45
CA MET A 584 -15.12 -25.58 22.91
C MET A 584 -16.64 -25.45 22.89
N MET A 585 -17.18 -24.30 23.28
CA MET A 585 -18.61 -24.02 23.17
C MET A 585 -19.06 -24.11 21.71
N ARG A 586 -18.38 -23.41 20.79
CA ARG A 586 -18.69 -23.44 19.36
C ARG A 586 -18.55 -24.83 18.74
N GLN A 587 -17.57 -25.62 19.19
CA GLN A 587 -17.43 -27.01 18.76
C GLN A 587 -18.62 -27.85 19.21
N ASN A 588 -19.04 -27.74 20.47
CA ASN A 588 -20.18 -28.47 21.01
C ASN A 588 -21.52 -28.08 20.36
N GLU A 589 -21.62 -26.83 19.89
CA GLU A 589 -22.76 -26.32 19.12
C GLU A 589 -22.72 -26.70 17.64
N GLY A 590 -21.66 -27.38 17.17
CA GLY A 590 -21.49 -27.74 15.75
C GLY A 590 -21.26 -26.55 14.83
N LYS A 591 -20.81 -25.41 15.35
CA LYS A 591 -20.54 -24.18 14.57
C LYS A 591 -19.18 -24.19 13.88
N LEU A 592 -18.27 -25.06 14.30
CA LEU A 592 -16.95 -25.20 13.70
C LEU A 592 -16.99 -26.17 12.54
N ASN A 593 -16.40 -25.77 11.42
CA ASN A 593 -16.16 -26.63 10.28
C ASN A 593 -14.82 -26.31 9.58
N PRO A 594 -13.68 -26.44 10.28
CA PRO A 594 -12.39 -26.03 9.73
C PRO A 594 -12.03 -26.72 8.42
N ARG A 595 -12.32 -28.02 8.30
CA ARG A 595 -11.93 -28.82 7.13
C ARG A 595 -12.68 -28.42 5.87
N ASN A 596 -14.01 -28.31 5.93
CA ASN A 596 -14.79 -27.92 4.76
C ASN A 596 -14.47 -26.48 4.35
N TRP A 597 -14.39 -25.57 5.31
CA TRP A 597 -14.02 -24.19 5.01
C TRP A 597 -12.66 -24.13 4.31
N TYR A 598 -11.66 -24.84 4.83
CA TYR A 598 -10.31 -24.81 4.28
C TYR A 598 -10.20 -25.55 2.94
N ARG A 599 -10.97 -26.61 2.71
CA ARG A 599 -11.11 -27.25 1.38
C ARG A 599 -11.56 -26.24 0.33
N ASP A 600 -12.62 -25.52 0.63
CA ASP A 600 -13.24 -24.59 -0.31
C ASP A 600 -12.30 -23.38 -0.54
N TYR A 601 -11.68 -22.89 0.53
CA TYR A 601 -10.62 -21.87 0.47
C TYR A 601 -9.44 -22.30 -0.40
N SER A 602 -8.88 -23.49 -0.17
CA SER A 602 -7.72 -24.02 -0.89
C SER A 602 -8.02 -24.24 -2.38
N THR A 603 -9.23 -24.72 -2.68
CA THR A 603 -9.74 -24.83 -4.05
C THR A 603 -9.77 -23.47 -4.73
N MET A 604 -10.34 -22.46 -4.08
CA MET A 604 -10.36 -21.10 -4.61
C MET A 604 -8.96 -20.52 -4.79
N ALA A 605 -8.05 -20.71 -3.83
CA ALA A 605 -6.68 -20.22 -3.91
C ALA A 605 -5.93 -20.79 -5.13
N SER A 606 -6.12 -22.08 -5.45
CA SER A 606 -5.54 -22.70 -6.64
C SER A 606 -6.05 -22.10 -7.96
N LYS A 607 -7.32 -21.67 -8.00
CA LYS A 607 -7.94 -20.98 -9.16
C LYS A 607 -7.46 -19.54 -9.27
N LYS A 608 -7.37 -18.83 -8.14
CA LYS A 608 -6.80 -17.48 -8.07
C LYS A 608 -5.34 -17.47 -8.58
N LEU A 609 -4.53 -18.47 -8.21
CA LEU A 609 -3.17 -18.63 -8.73
C LEU A 609 -3.15 -18.80 -10.26
N GLN A 610 -4.09 -19.58 -10.83
CA GLN A 610 -4.21 -19.74 -12.27
C GLN A 610 -4.47 -18.39 -12.97
N ILE A 611 -5.45 -17.62 -12.49
CA ILE A 611 -5.78 -16.31 -13.07
C ILE A 611 -4.61 -15.35 -12.97
N PHE A 612 -3.97 -15.27 -11.80
CA PHE A 612 -2.83 -14.39 -11.61
C PHE A 612 -1.73 -14.69 -12.62
N ILE A 613 -1.43 -15.97 -12.86
CA ILE A 613 -0.44 -16.38 -13.86
C ILE A 613 -0.89 -16.06 -15.29
N GLU A 614 -2.17 -16.25 -15.63
CA GLU A 614 -2.72 -15.86 -16.94
C GLU A 614 -2.51 -14.36 -17.18
N ILE A 615 -2.83 -13.51 -16.19
CA ILE A 615 -2.61 -12.05 -16.28
C ILE A 615 -1.12 -11.74 -16.46
N MET A 616 -0.22 -12.40 -15.73
CA MET A 616 1.23 -12.15 -15.85
C MET A 616 1.78 -12.54 -17.22
N LYS A 617 1.30 -13.66 -17.79
CA LYS A 617 1.68 -14.08 -19.13
C LYS A 617 1.21 -13.07 -20.18
N ASP A 618 -0.04 -12.63 -20.11
CA ASP A 618 -0.57 -11.65 -21.05
C ASP A 618 0.19 -10.32 -21.01
N GLN A 619 0.55 -9.85 -19.82
CA GLN A 619 1.38 -8.65 -19.66
C GLN A 619 2.78 -8.82 -20.27
N GLN A 620 3.41 -10.00 -20.12
CA GLN A 620 4.70 -10.27 -20.74
C GLN A 620 4.60 -10.27 -22.27
N TYR A 621 3.58 -10.92 -22.84
CA TYR A 621 3.37 -10.98 -24.29
C TYR A 621 3.13 -9.60 -24.91
N GLN A 622 2.37 -8.73 -24.24
CA GLN A 622 2.14 -7.36 -24.72
C GLN A 622 3.45 -6.54 -24.75
N GLY A 623 4.29 -6.68 -23.72
CA GLY A 623 5.59 -5.99 -23.66
C GLY A 623 6.59 -6.40 -24.76
N GLU A 624 6.54 -7.66 -25.22
CA GLU A 624 7.40 -8.15 -26.31
C GLU A 624 6.95 -7.62 -27.68
N ASN A 625 5.63 -7.58 -27.93
CA ASN A 625 5.06 -7.08 -29.19
C ASN A 625 5.26 -5.58 -29.38
N GLU A 626 5.21 -4.79 -28.31
CA GLU A 626 5.39 -3.33 -28.38
C GLU A 626 6.85 -2.91 -28.59
N LYS A 627 7.82 -3.70 -28.13
CA LYS A 627 9.24 -3.31 -28.15
C LYS A 627 9.98 -3.76 -29.40
N GLY A 628 9.47 -4.70 -30.19
CA GLY A 628 10.21 -5.26 -31.34
C GLY A 628 11.59 -5.83 -30.98
N PHE A 629 11.84 -6.06 -29.69
CA PHE A 629 13.10 -6.52 -29.13
C PHE A 629 12.99 -8.02 -28.89
N THR A 630 13.62 -8.84 -29.72
CA THR A 630 13.94 -10.21 -29.35
C THR A 630 14.96 -10.16 -28.21
N HIS A 631 14.52 -10.47 -26.98
CA HIS A 631 15.34 -10.46 -25.76
C HIS A 631 16.59 -11.37 -25.84
N GLN A 632 16.67 -12.25 -26.85
CA GLN A 632 17.76 -13.18 -27.13
C GLN A 632 19.15 -12.50 -27.23
N SER A 633 19.30 -11.44 -28.03
CA SER A 633 20.62 -11.00 -28.52
C SER A 633 21.60 -10.40 -27.48
N LYS A 634 21.10 -9.85 -26.36
CA LYS A 634 21.95 -9.23 -25.33
C LYS A 634 22.45 -10.23 -24.28
N TYR A 635 21.65 -11.25 -23.98
CA TYR A 635 22.04 -12.31 -23.04
C TYR A 635 22.97 -13.32 -23.70
N ASP A 636 22.80 -13.60 -25.00
CA ASP A 636 23.67 -14.51 -25.76
C ASP A 636 25.15 -14.07 -25.71
N ALA A 637 25.43 -12.76 -25.66
CA ALA A 637 26.80 -12.22 -25.66
C ALA A 637 27.54 -12.32 -24.30
N GLN A 638 26.86 -12.14 -23.16
CA GLN A 638 27.48 -12.29 -21.83
C GLN A 638 27.64 -13.76 -21.41
N ILE A 639 26.97 -14.67 -22.12
CA ILE A 639 26.84 -16.07 -21.75
C ILE A 639 27.73 -16.99 -22.61
N MET A 640 28.03 -16.62 -23.86
CA MET A 640 29.10 -17.29 -24.62
C MET A 640 30.39 -17.39 -23.81
N ASP A 641 30.72 -16.36 -23.02
CA ASP A 641 31.90 -16.34 -22.15
C ASP A 641 31.84 -17.38 -21.01
N TYR A 642 30.65 -17.70 -20.50
CA TYR A 642 30.46 -18.63 -19.38
C TYR A 642 30.38 -20.10 -19.82
N ASP A 643 29.67 -20.39 -20.92
CA ASP A 643 29.60 -21.75 -21.46
C ASP A 643 30.99 -22.16 -22.00
N GLU A 644 31.73 -21.22 -22.60
CA GLU A 644 33.13 -21.43 -23.03
C GLU A 644 34.09 -21.57 -21.84
N ALA A 645 33.90 -20.81 -20.74
CA ALA A 645 34.66 -21.00 -19.50
C ALA A 645 34.36 -22.36 -18.86
N PHE A 646 33.12 -22.84 -18.88
CA PHE A 646 32.74 -24.13 -18.31
C PHE A 646 33.26 -25.31 -19.12
N GLU A 647 33.16 -25.28 -20.46
CA GLU A 647 33.81 -26.28 -21.33
C GLU A 647 35.33 -26.34 -21.13
N LYS A 648 35.94 -25.22 -20.73
CA LYS A 648 37.36 -25.12 -20.35
C LYS A 648 37.64 -25.43 -18.87
N GLY A 649 36.64 -25.75 -18.06
CA GLY A 649 36.78 -26.11 -16.65
C GLY A 649 37.13 -24.93 -15.72
N LEU A 650 36.74 -23.70 -16.09
CA LEU A 650 37.03 -22.44 -15.40
C LEU A 650 35.81 -21.91 -14.64
N VAL A 651 35.26 -22.74 -13.74
CA VAL A 651 34.16 -22.32 -12.86
C VAL A 651 34.75 -21.53 -11.67
N PRO A 652 34.13 -20.41 -11.24
CA PRO A 652 34.48 -19.74 -9.99
C PRO A 652 34.47 -20.73 -8.82
N GLY A 653 35.62 -20.86 -8.13
CA GLY A 653 35.83 -21.84 -7.05
C GLY A 653 36.52 -23.15 -7.47
N SER A 654 36.79 -23.38 -8.76
CA SER A 654 37.58 -24.53 -9.21
C SER A 654 39.10 -24.31 -9.06
N PRO A 655 39.91 -25.37 -8.85
CA PRO A 655 41.37 -25.26 -8.77
C PRO A 655 42.04 -24.65 -10.02
N ASN A 656 41.39 -24.76 -11.18
CA ASN A 656 41.91 -24.24 -12.46
C ASN A 656 41.63 -22.73 -12.62
N TYR A 657 40.52 -22.23 -12.09
CA TYR A 657 40.20 -20.80 -12.08
C TYR A 657 41.24 -19.99 -11.27
N ILE A 658 41.71 -20.55 -10.14
CA ILE A 658 42.74 -19.94 -9.27
C ILE A 658 44.14 -19.93 -9.92
N LYS A 659 44.40 -20.84 -10.88
CA LYS A 659 45.67 -20.87 -11.62
C LYS A 659 45.72 -19.81 -12.71
N GLN A 660 44.61 -19.52 -13.37
CA GLN A 660 44.58 -18.58 -14.50
C GLN A 660 44.58 -17.12 -14.03
N SER A 661 43.93 -16.81 -12.90
CA SER A 661 44.00 -15.46 -12.30
C SER A 661 45.40 -15.04 -11.84
N LYS A 662 46.35 -15.99 -11.71
CA LYS A 662 47.76 -15.73 -11.41
C LYS A 662 48.65 -15.55 -12.64
N VAL A 663 48.15 -15.89 -13.83
CA VAL A 663 48.90 -15.76 -15.10
C VAL A 663 48.59 -14.40 -15.76
N ASP A 664 47.37 -13.89 -15.59
CA ASP A 664 46.94 -12.61 -16.18
C ASP A 664 47.42 -11.37 -15.37
N GLU A 665 48.06 -11.56 -14.22
CA GLU A 665 48.68 -10.50 -13.40
C GLU A 665 50.02 -9.97 -13.98
N GLN A 666 50.46 -10.45 -15.15
CA GLN A 666 51.75 -10.06 -15.76
C GLN A 666 51.65 -9.21 -17.04
N ILE A 667 50.46 -8.82 -17.50
CA ILE A 667 50.31 -7.99 -18.71
C ILE A 667 49.23 -6.92 -18.52
N ASN A 668 49.61 -5.77 -17.95
CA ASN A 668 49.21 -4.41 -18.33
C ASN A 668 49.58 -3.41 -17.23
N GLU A 669 50.70 -2.71 -17.39
CA GLU A 669 50.98 -1.44 -16.73
C GLU A 669 50.36 -0.31 -17.56
N ASP A 670 49.25 0.28 -17.11
CA ASP A 670 49.06 1.74 -17.07
C ASP A 670 47.73 2.14 -16.40
N LYS A 671 47.88 2.64 -15.16
CA LYS A 671 47.08 3.67 -14.44
C LYS A 671 45.57 3.45 -14.14
N ASN A 672 45.33 2.99 -12.90
CA ASN A 672 44.56 3.59 -11.79
C ASN A 672 43.16 4.20 -12.06
N ASP A 673 42.08 3.92 -11.31
CA ASP A 673 41.93 3.60 -9.89
C ASP A 673 40.83 2.55 -9.63
N PHE A 674 41.19 1.41 -9.01
CA PHE A 674 40.27 0.56 -8.25
C PHE A 674 40.86 0.36 -6.85
N TYR A 675 40.13 0.78 -5.82
CA TYR A 675 40.48 0.45 -4.44
C TYR A 675 39.91 -0.92 -4.11
N LEU A 676 40.82 -1.88 -3.98
CA LEU A 676 40.60 -3.17 -3.33
C LEU A 676 41.02 -3.04 -1.86
N PHE A 677 40.23 -3.55 -0.92
CA PHE A 677 40.75 -4.07 0.34
C PHE A 677 40.01 -5.36 0.69
N GLY A 678 40.79 -6.41 0.95
CA GLY A 678 40.34 -7.78 1.15
C GLY A 678 40.17 -8.22 2.62
N PHE A 679 39.41 -9.32 2.72
CA PHE A 679 39.43 -10.47 3.64
C PHE A 679 39.85 -10.36 5.12
N ASN A 680 39.12 -11.09 5.96
CA ASN A 680 39.73 -12.12 6.82
C ASN A 680 38.78 -13.31 7.08
N PHE A 681 39.32 -14.54 6.93
CA PHE A 681 38.68 -15.81 7.28
C PHE A 681 39.05 -16.20 8.72
N GLY A 682 38.09 -16.73 9.46
CA GLY A 682 38.31 -17.48 10.70
C GLY A 682 37.59 -18.81 10.63
N ASN A 683 38.34 -19.87 10.31
CA ASN A 683 37.92 -21.27 10.37
C ASN A 683 37.76 -21.77 11.82
N LEU A 684 36.87 -22.77 11.99
CA LEU A 684 36.77 -23.87 12.99
C LEU A 684 35.35 -23.93 13.58
N GLY A 685 34.56 -25.00 13.46
CA GLY A 685 34.79 -26.33 12.90
C GLY A 685 33.51 -27.17 13.00
N ILE A 686 33.32 -28.02 12.01
CA ILE A 686 32.89 -29.42 12.11
C ILE A 686 32.24 -29.82 13.45
N PHE A 687 30.90 -29.90 13.49
CA PHE A 687 30.12 -31.12 13.65
C PHE A 687 28.66 -30.88 13.28
#